data_AF-A0A412XC54-F1
#
_entry.id   AF-A0A412XC54-F1
#
_cell.length_a   1.000
_cell.length_b   1.000
_cell.length_c   1.000
_cell.angle_alpha   90.00
_cell.angle_beta   90.00
_cell.angle_gamma   90.00
#
_symmetry.space_group_name_H-M   'P 1'
#
loop_
_entity.id
_entity.type
_entity.pdbx_description
1 polymer ?
#
loop_
_entity_poly.entity_id
_entity_poly.type
_entity_poly.pdbx_seq_one_letter_code
_entity_poly.pdbx_strand_id
1 'polypeptide(L)'
;MKHFAYSILGCLLLSLNAAFAQKTWSFDGQDPLLSSDGKSLLNLYTIKEIPEFVTGVEGKALRTDGYSTWMDTTTEGDVSSLSGWFALESYPTDTAAFMGIRDMAGTSVAVCVDRYGELLLGMGQNGSYSYCSLKTKVDRFKWLHVVLDLSNESVCLNGQRMSAEVWPRNLQDGEMILRVGKDFREKKVWMYDVTAINGLIDGISFTPFSDDSSAWRDEIALGLKKTPVLAIPETRFAKDFNRPRYHLLPAANWTNETHGLLLYKGKYHIFNQKNASAIFLGQINWGHFSSPDMLHWAEEKPALTPDAAYDKNGIWSGHAVINDDDIPQLIYTAGGDKMGVGIAFPKDTALIEWEKYAGNPVIAEKPAGYTRTDMRDQYVWKEGDVWYMIIGFGIEQTDTPHGALLLYKSADLKKWDFVHLLFEGNPEVDDSGIFWEMPVFKKMGGKYVLLVNRVPHKGIPARCQYWIGDFKNEKFIPDNPVPQNLEVINRLLSPSVVETPEGDVAAIAIIPDEIGGEATYEQGWAHLYSMPRRWQLKDGKLCQTPHPVMKQLREQPTVYSRQALTAAKPCIVSRREHQLEVKATFYPGDAKRFGFTLCKNPDNSEYSLIYYDVEKEELIVDQTHSSSRAHIPLKIRKDWYRLDTTKPVEIRLFIDGSVVEGFINDEDAFTTRIFPLKENSTLLELFSDGNTTEVAAEVWRLKDARVKMNF
;
A
#
# COMPACT_ATOMS: atom_id res chain seq x y z
N MET A 1 41.34 -38.13 13.11
CA MET A 1 41.61 -37.35 14.35
C MET A 1 41.63 -35.82 14.17
N LYS A 2 41.50 -35.24 12.97
CA LYS A 2 41.38 -33.77 12.79
C LYS A 2 39.94 -33.23 12.63
N HIS A 3 38.92 -34.10 12.52
CA HIS A 3 37.51 -33.70 12.42
C HIS A 3 36.72 -33.77 13.74
N PHE A 4 37.35 -34.20 14.83
CA PHE A 4 36.71 -34.23 16.17
C PHE A 4 37.07 -33.00 17.03
N ALA A 5 38.06 -32.21 16.61
CA ALA A 5 38.54 -31.04 17.35
C ALA A 5 37.73 -29.76 17.09
N TYR A 6 36.99 -29.67 15.98
CA TYR A 6 36.19 -28.48 15.64
C TYR A 6 34.79 -28.47 16.26
N SER A 7 34.18 -29.62 16.53
CA SER A 7 32.90 -29.67 17.27
C SER A 7 33.07 -29.43 18.77
N ILE A 8 34.25 -29.71 19.32
CA ILE A 8 34.54 -29.45 20.74
C ILE A 8 34.88 -27.96 20.96
N LEU A 9 35.52 -27.28 20.00
CA LEU A 9 35.79 -25.84 20.11
C LEU A 9 34.53 -24.96 19.95
N GLY A 10 33.57 -25.39 19.11
CA GLY A 10 32.26 -24.74 18.98
C GLY A 10 31.36 -24.91 20.23
N CYS A 11 31.52 -26.02 20.97
CA CYS A 11 30.82 -26.22 22.25
C CYS A 11 31.61 -25.68 23.47
N LEU A 12 32.92 -25.43 23.34
CA LEU A 12 33.73 -24.84 24.42
C LEU A 12 33.72 -23.30 24.47
N LEU A 13 33.39 -22.62 23.37
CA LEU A 13 33.10 -21.18 23.41
C LEU A 13 31.73 -20.87 24.04
N LEU A 14 30.86 -21.86 24.18
CA LEU A 14 29.59 -21.80 24.93
C LEU A 14 29.72 -22.21 26.41
N SER A 15 30.91 -22.60 26.90
CA SER A 15 31.07 -23.13 28.28
C SER A 15 32.13 -22.45 29.15
N LEU A 16 32.60 -21.25 28.79
CA LEU A 16 33.40 -20.38 29.66
C LEU A 16 32.70 -19.04 29.90
N ASN A 17 31.47 -19.10 30.45
CA ASN A 17 30.83 -18.02 31.20
C ASN A 17 29.80 -18.59 32.20
N ALA A 18 30.15 -19.72 32.83
CA ALA A 18 29.43 -20.28 33.96
C ALA A 18 29.74 -19.47 35.23
N ALA A 19 29.18 -18.27 35.33
CA ALA A 19 29.10 -17.51 36.59
C ALA A 19 27.89 -16.55 36.70
N PHE A 20 27.16 -16.25 35.61
CA PHE A 20 25.85 -15.62 35.65
C PHE A 20 24.96 -16.29 34.59
N ALA A 21 23.80 -16.84 34.97
CA ALA A 21 22.91 -17.51 34.03
C ALA A 21 22.35 -16.49 33.03
N GLN A 22 22.88 -16.48 31.82
CA GLN A 22 22.50 -15.57 30.74
C GLN A 22 21.15 -16.04 30.16
N LYS A 23 20.09 -15.31 30.50
CA LYS A 23 18.74 -15.58 30.01
C LYS A 23 18.58 -14.94 28.63
N THR A 24 18.41 -15.79 27.62
CA THR A 24 18.36 -15.39 26.19
C THR A 24 17.14 -16.03 25.50
N TRP A 25 16.57 -15.32 24.54
CA TRP A 25 15.52 -15.79 23.63
C TRP A 25 15.98 -15.65 22.18
N SER A 26 16.11 -16.77 21.46
CA SER A 26 16.56 -16.83 20.05
C SER A 26 15.48 -17.28 19.07
N PHE A 27 14.24 -17.49 19.52
CA PHE A 27 13.11 -17.95 18.69
C PHE A 27 13.32 -19.27 17.91
N ASP A 28 14.32 -20.05 18.31
CA ASP A 28 14.63 -21.35 17.73
C ASP A 28 14.00 -22.50 18.52
N GLY A 29 14.02 -23.70 17.92
CA GLY A 29 13.61 -24.93 18.59
C GLY A 29 12.10 -25.17 18.62
N GLN A 30 11.65 -26.03 19.54
CA GLN A 30 10.24 -26.43 19.69
C GLN A 30 9.41 -25.39 20.44
N ASP A 31 10.02 -24.68 21.40
CA ASP A 31 9.38 -23.65 22.24
C ASP A 31 10.04 -22.28 22.03
N PRO A 32 9.77 -21.60 20.90
CA PRO A 32 10.52 -20.40 20.48
C PRO A 32 10.39 -19.19 21.42
N LEU A 33 9.41 -19.21 22.34
CA LEU A 33 9.19 -18.12 23.30
C LEU A 33 9.80 -18.41 24.68
N LEU A 34 10.36 -19.60 24.89
CA LEU A 34 10.96 -20.01 26.16
C LEU A 34 12.43 -19.57 26.22
N SER A 35 12.89 -19.09 27.38
CA SER A 35 14.27 -18.69 27.58
C SER A 35 15.22 -19.89 27.55
N SER A 36 16.50 -19.62 27.26
CA SER A 36 17.60 -20.60 27.22
C SER A 36 17.75 -21.45 28.49
N ASP A 37 17.36 -20.93 29.66
CA ASP A 37 17.38 -21.63 30.94
C ASP A 37 16.09 -22.42 31.25
N GLY A 38 15.09 -22.34 30.36
CA GLY A 38 13.79 -23.01 30.50
C GLY A 38 12.87 -22.41 31.54
N LYS A 39 13.18 -21.22 32.10
CA LYS A 39 12.45 -20.67 33.26
C LYS A 39 11.48 -19.55 32.95
N SER A 40 11.54 -18.92 31.77
CA SER A 40 10.66 -17.80 31.48
C SER A 40 10.17 -17.78 30.05
N LEU A 41 8.86 -17.59 29.94
CA LEU A 41 8.13 -17.52 28.71
C LEU A 41 7.89 -16.05 28.34
N LEU A 42 8.18 -15.69 27.10
CA LEU A 42 7.69 -14.44 26.51
C LEU A 42 6.20 -14.61 26.19
N ASN A 43 5.36 -13.76 26.79
CA ASN A 43 3.96 -13.64 26.40
C ASN A 43 3.93 -12.91 25.07
N LEU A 44 3.45 -13.57 24.02
CA LEU A 44 3.27 -12.98 22.71
C LEU A 44 1.84 -12.45 22.56
N TYR A 45 1.74 -11.18 22.20
CA TYR A 45 0.50 -10.52 21.82
C TYR A 45 0.50 -10.39 20.30
N THR A 46 -0.56 -10.86 19.64
CA THR A 46 -0.76 -10.72 18.19
C THR A 46 -2.22 -11.05 17.83
N ILE A 47 -2.74 -10.46 16.76
CA ILE A 47 -4.04 -10.90 16.20
C ILE A 47 -3.92 -12.10 15.26
N LYS A 48 -2.71 -12.52 14.93
CA LYS A 48 -2.45 -13.62 14.00
C LYS A 48 -2.69 -14.96 14.69
N GLU A 49 -3.30 -15.91 13.97
CA GLU A 49 -3.49 -17.28 14.47
C GLU A 49 -2.15 -17.99 14.75
N ILE A 50 -1.13 -17.69 13.94
CA ILE A 50 0.18 -18.33 14.00
C ILE A 50 1.26 -17.24 14.05
N PRO A 51 2.15 -17.26 15.05
CA PRO A 51 3.30 -16.37 15.09
C PRO A 51 4.22 -16.59 13.89
N GLU A 52 4.79 -15.50 13.39
CA GLU A 52 5.59 -15.53 12.18
C GLU A 52 7.07 -15.41 12.52
N PHE A 53 7.84 -16.41 12.11
CA PHE A 53 9.28 -16.43 12.27
C PHE A 53 9.97 -16.50 10.91
N VAL A 54 10.92 -15.60 10.69
CA VAL A 54 11.74 -15.51 9.47
C VAL A 54 13.22 -15.67 9.83
N THR A 55 14.11 -15.63 8.84
CA THR A 55 15.55 -15.69 9.09
C THR A 55 16.02 -14.53 9.97
N GLY A 56 16.60 -14.85 11.12
CA GLY A 56 17.16 -13.89 12.06
C GLY A 56 18.62 -13.53 11.79
N VAL A 57 19.21 -12.77 12.70
CA VAL A 57 20.67 -12.62 12.78
C VAL A 57 21.26 -14.00 13.02
N GLU A 58 20.75 -14.74 14.01
CA GLU A 58 21.03 -16.15 14.19
C GLU A 58 19.71 -16.92 14.25
N GLY A 59 19.62 -18.06 13.57
CA GLY A 59 18.39 -18.85 13.59
C GLY A 59 17.18 -18.08 13.06
N LYS A 60 16.20 -17.82 13.93
CA LYS A 60 14.91 -17.20 13.60
C LYS A 60 14.69 -15.87 14.32
N ALA A 61 14.02 -14.95 13.64
CA ALA A 61 13.51 -13.70 14.21
C ALA A 61 11.99 -13.66 14.17
N LEU A 62 11.37 -13.05 15.19
CA LEU A 62 9.93 -12.76 15.19
C LEU A 62 9.63 -11.61 14.21
N ARG A 63 8.64 -11.81 13.33
CA ARG A 63 8.12 -10.79 12.42
C ARG A 63 6.93 -10.06 13.03
N THR A 64 7.10 -8.76 13.31
CA THR A 64 6.00 -7.91 13.81
C THR A 64 5.18 -7.31 12.67
N ASP A 65 4.15 -6.51 12.96
CA ASP A 65 3.27 -5.88 11.95
C ASP A 65 3.04 -4.38 12.16
N GLY A 66 3.62 -3.80 13.21
CA GLY A 66 3.49 -2.37 13.52
C GLY A 66 2.33 -2.01 14.45
N TYR A 67 1.40 -2.91 14.71
CA TYR A 67 0.18 -2.54 15.44
C TYR A 67 -0.43 -3.62 16.35
N SER A 68 -0.04 -4.89 16.21
CA SER A 68 -0.63 -5.97 17.01
C SER A 68 0.40 -6.89 17.65
N THR A 69 1.58 -7.03 17.03
CA THR A 69 2.57 -8.05 17.39
C THR A 69 3.69 -7.49 18.28
N TRP A 70 3.74 -7.90 19.55
CA TRP A 70 4.76 -7.51 20.53
C TRP A 70 4.83 -8.52 21.69
N MET A 71 5.81 -8.39 22.58
CA MET A 71 6.01 -9.34 23.69
C MET A 71 6.26 -8.68 25.05
N ASP A 72 5.92 -9.37 26.12
CA ASP A 72 6.42 -9.08 27.47
C ASP A 72 6.73 -10.34 28.29
N THR A 73 7.41 -10.15 29.41
CA THR A 73 7.60 -11.18 30.44
C THR A 73 7.96 -10.52 31.77
N THR A 74 7.80 -11.25 32.87
CA THR A 74 8.32 -10.82 34.18
C THR A 74 9.70 -11.40 34.42
N THR A 75 10.52 -10.65 35.16
CA THR A 75 11.83 -11.11 35.61
C THR A 75 12.08 -10.63 37.03
N GLU A 76 12.82 -11.43 37.80
CA GLU A 76 13.23 -11.11 39.17
C GLU A 76 14.76 -10.95 39.23
N GLY A 77 15.23 -10.01 40.06
CA GLY A 77 16.65 -9.78 40.32
C GLY A 77 17.23 -8.55 39.60
N ASP A 78 18.52 -8.28 39.85
CA ASP A 78 19.22 -7.10 39.32
C ASP A 78 19.45 -7.23 37.81
N VAL A 79 18.62 -6.56 37.02
CA VAL A 79 18.84 -6.42 35.57
C VAL A 79 19.89 -5.34 35.34
N SER A 80 21.10 -5.75 34.94
CA SER A 80 22.18 -4.82 34.61
C SER A 80 22.01 -4.19 33.23
N SER A 81 21.60 -4.99 32.24
CA SER A 81 21.35 -4.52 30.88
C SER A 81 20.41 -5.45 30.09
N LEU A 82 19.75 -4.86 29.11
CA LEU A 82 18.94 -5.53 28.09
C LEU A 82 19.62 -5.40 26.73
N SER A 83 19.65 -6.47 25.95
CA SER A 83 20.23 -6.49 24.60
C SER A 83 19.28 -7.17 23.63
N GLY A 84 19.28 -6.74 22.37
CA GLY A 84 18.48 -7.36 21.32
C GLY A 84 18.84 -6.90 19.91
N TRP A 85 18.48 -7.72 18.94
CA TRP A 85 18.60 -7.43 17.52
C TRP A 85 17.26 -7.03 16.92
N PHE A 86 17.26 -5.99 16.11
CA PHE A 86 16.06 -5.41 15.51
C PHE A 86 16.30 -5.02 14.05
N ALA A 87 15.27 -5.05 13.23
CA ALA A 87 15.32 -4.45 11.89
C ALA A 87 13.96 -3.85 11.56
N LEU A 88 13.89 -2.61 11.10
CA LEU A 88 12.63 -1.93 10.80
C LEU A 88 12.31 -1.98 9.30
N GLU A 89 11.08 -2.34 8.91
CA GLU A 89 10.56 -2.15 7.55
C GLU A 89 10.15 -0.67 7.34
N SER A 90 9.53 -0.09 8.38
CA SER A 90 9.07 1.29 8.39
C SER A 90 9.28 1.90 9.75
N TYR A 91 9.37 3.23 9.80
CA TYR A 91 9.25 3.93 11.07
C TYR A 91 7.79 3.83 11.56
N PRO A 92 7.58 3.78 12.90
CA PRO A 92 6.24 3.70 13.47
C PRO A 92 5.38 4.91 13.11
N THR A 93 4.06 4.78 13.30
CA THR A 93 3.14 5.91 13.06
C THR A 93 3.29 7.01 14.11
N ASP A 94 3.75 6.66 15.32
CA ASP A 94 4.04 7.58 16.40
C ASP A 94 5.42 7.27 17.00
N THR A 95 5.56 7.10 18.31
CA THR A 95 6.78 6.59 18.96
C THR A 95 6.56 5.18 19.45
N ALA A 96 7.47 4.27 19.09
CA ALA A 96 7.46 2.87 19.49
C ALA A 96 8.77 2.49 20.19
N ALA A 97 8.77 1.43 20.99
CA ALA A 97 9.97 0.93 21.65
C ALA A 97 10.51 -0.34 21.00
N PHE A 98 11.85 -0.43 20.89
CA PHE A 98 12.53 -1.68 20.61
C PHE A 98 12.41 -2.61 21.82
N MET A 99 12.77 -2.10 22.98
CA MET A 99 12.65 -2.79 24.27
C MET A 99 12.72 -1.81 25.43
N GLY A 100 12.17 -2.22 26.57
CA GLY A 100 12.26 -1.47 27.82
C GLY A 100 11.95 -2.33 29.03
N ILE A 101 12.18 -1.75 30.19
CA ILE A 101 11.86 -2.35 31.49
C ILE A 101 10.99 -1.40 32.31
N ARG A 102 10.11 -1.97 33.13
CA ARG A 102 9.27 -1.22 34.07
C ARG A 102 9.22 -1.94 35.41
N ASP A 103 9.45 -1.20 36.48
CA ASP A 103 9.28 -1.72 37.84
C ASP A 103 7.78 -1.84 38.21
N MET A 104 7.48 -2.52 39.32
CA MET A 104 6.10 -2.67 39.79
C MET A 104 5.48 -1.37 40.34
N ALA A 105 6.29 -0.34 40.59
CA ALA A 105 5.83 1.00 40.96
C ALA A 105 5.39 1.85 39.75
N GLY A 106 5.69 1.40 38.53
CA GLY A 106 5.33 2.06 37.27
C GLY A 106 6.39 3.01 36.72
N THR A 107 7.62 2.99 37.24
CA THR A 107 8.77 3.67 36.62
C THR A 107 9.28 2.80 35.48
N SER A 108 9.49 3.38 34.30
CA SER A 108 9.99 2.65 33.12
C SER A 108 11.08 3.40 32.39
N VAL A 109 11.94 2.63 31.74
CA VAL A 109 12.93 3.13 30.78
C VAL A 109 12.92 2.23 29.55
N ALA A 110 12.96 2.84 28.37
CA ALA A 110 12.91 2.12 27.10
C ALA A 110 13.78 2.79 26.04
N VAL A 111 14.31 2.00 25.12
CA VAL A 111 14.94 2.51 23.91
C VAL A 111 13.89 2.55 22.81
N CYS A 112 13.57 3.76 22.36
CA CYS A 112 12.48 4.06 21.45
C CYS A 112 12.97 4.61 20.11
N VAL A 113 12.09 4.55 19.12
CA VAL A 113 12.24 5.18 17.81
C VAL A 113 10.98 5.96 17.48
N ASP A 114 11.13 7.18 16.98
CA ASP A 114 10.01 7.98 16.54
C ASP A 114 9.64 7.73 15.06
N ARG A 115 8.60 8.42 14.60
CA ARG A 115 8.09 8.34 13.24
C ARG A 115 9.06 8.88 12.17
N TYR A 116 10.17 9.50 12.53
CA TYR A 116 11.20 10.01 11.62
C TYR A 116 12.52 9.22 11.72
N GLY A 117 12.54 8.16 12.53
CA GLY A 117 13.69 7.29 12.75
C GLY A 117 14.66 7.78 13.81
N GLU A 118 14.34 8.83 14.56
CA GLU A 118 15.18 9.31 15.65
C GLU A 118 15.15 8.33 16.82
N LEU A 119 16.33 7.96 17.32
CA LEU A 119 16.48 7.13 18.50
C LEU A 119 16.27 7.97 19.76
N LEU A 120 15.42 7.47 20.66
CA LEU A 120 14.99 8.17 21.86
C LEU A 120 15.20 7.29 23.10
N LEU A 121 15.50 7.91 24.24
CA LEU A 121 15.30 7.29 25.55
C LEU A 121 13.89 7.66 26.03
N GLY A 122 13.00 6.68 26.10
CA GLY A 122 11.67 6.81 26.70
C GLY A 122 11.74 6.60 28.21
N MET A 123 11.15 7.51 28.98
CA MET A 123 11.08 7.45 30.43
C MET A 123 9.63 7.60 30.88
N GLY A 124 9.16 6.65 31.69
CA GLY A 124 7.83 6.69 32.29
C GLY A 124 7.89 6.79 33.81
N GLN A 125 7.00 7.57 34.42
CA GLN A 125 6.82 7.62 35.87
C GLN A 125 5.35 7.89 36.19
N ASN A 126 4.74 7.03 37.02
CA ASN A 126 3.34 7.14 37.45
C ASN A 126 2.35 7.35 36.27
N GLY A 127 2.59 6.68 35.14
CA GLY A 127 1.76 6.79 33.93
C GLY A 127 2.00 8.02 33.05
N SER A 128 2.90 8.93 33.43
CA SER A 128 3.41 10.01 32.57
C SER A 128 4.63 9.52 31.78
N TYR A 129 4.77 9.94 30.52
CA TYR A 129 5.87 9.53 29.64
C TYR A 129 6.57 10.75 29.04
N SER A 130 7.89 10.66 28.91
CA SER A 130 8.74 11.67 28.28
C SER A 130 9.80 10.98 27.42
N TYR A 131 10.32 11.70 26.43
CA TYR A 131 11.29 11.16 25.48
C TYR A 131 12.46 12.12 25.32
N CYS A 132 13.67 11.60 25.42
CA CYS A 132 14.90 12.36 25.21
C CYS A 132 15.60 11.87 23.93
N SER A 133 15.90 12.80 23.02
CA SER A 133 16.66 12.50 21.82
C SER A 133 18.08 12.03 22.15
N LEU A 134 18.50 10.95 21.50
CA LEU A 134 19.87 10.47 21.51
C LEU A 134 20.68 11.02 20.32
N LYS A 135 20.12 11.96 19.54
CA LYS A 135 20.76 12.67 18.43
C LYS A 135 21.33 11.76 17.32
N THR A 136 20.70 10.60 17.13
CA THR A 136 21.04 9.61 16.10
C THR A 136 19.77 9.08 15.46
N LYS A 137 19.81 8.83 14.14
CA LYS A 137 18.76 8.12 13.42
C LYS A 137 19.12 6.66 13.21
N VAL A 138 18.11 5.79 13.22
CA VAL A 138 18.26 4.38 12.84
C VAL A 138 17.89 4.16 11.39
N ASP A 139 18.62 3.29 10.71
CA ASP A 139 18.32 2.93 9.33
C ASP A 139 17.23 1.85 9.28
N ARG A 140 16.31 2.00 8.32
CA ARG A 140 15.39 0.92 7.93
C ARG A 140 16.11 -0.12 7.08
N PHE A 141 15.57 -1.33 7.00
CA PHE A 141 16.09 -2.44 6.20
C PHE A 141 17.53 -2.86 6.51
N LYS A 142 17.99 -2.57 7.74
CA LYS A 142 19.27 -3.03 8.28
C LYS A 142 19.05 -3.65 9.66
N TRP A 143 19.89 -4.62 10.01
CA TRP A 143 19.98 -5.07 11.39
C TRP A 143 20.56 -3.97 12.26
N LEU A 144 20.01 -3.86 13.46
CA LEU A 144 20.39 -2.96 14.53
C LEU A 144 20.61 -3.80 15.77
N HIS A 145 21.71 -3.59 16.47
CA HIS A 145 21.92 -4.15 17.79
C HIS A 145 21.69 -3.06 18.82
N VAL A 146 20.69 -3.22 19.68
CA VAL A 146 20.30 -2.23 20.67
C VAL A 146 20.59 -2.78 22.05
N VAL A 147 21.20 -1.96 22.90
CA VAL A 147 21.45 -2.26 24.31
C VAL A 147 20.90 -1.13 25.17
N LEU A 148 20.14 -1.47 26.20
CA LEU A 148 19.78 -0.59 27.29
C LEU A 148 20.62 -0.99 28.51
N ASP A 149 21.63 -0.18 28.83
CA ASP A 149 22.57 -0.42 29.92
C ASP A 149 22.12 0.35 31.16
N LEU A 150 21.47 -0.37 32.09
CA LEU A 150 20.91 0.19 33.31
C LEU A 150 22.00 0.50 34.34
N SER A 151 23.09 -0.28 34.33
CA SER A 151 24.21 -0.09 35.27
C SER A 151 25.01 1.17 34.97
N ASN A 152 25.18 1.51 33.69
CA ASN A 152 25.93 2.68 33.26
C ASN A 152 25.04 3.83 32.76
N GLU A 153 23.73 3.75 32.97
CA GLU A 153 22.75 4.77 32.57
C GLU A 153 22.90 5.23 31.10
N SER A 154 23.00 4.27 30.18
CA SER A 154 23.28 4.56 28.78
C SER A 154 22.60 3.61 27.79
N VAL A 155 22.62 4.00 26.53
CA VAL A 155 22.12 3.20 25.40
C VAL A 155 23.28 2.89 24.48
N CYS A 156 23.37 1.67 23.96
CA CYS A 156 24.31 1.37 22.90
C CYS A 156 23.57 0.98 21.63
N LEU A 157 23.94 1.60 20.52
CA LEU A 157 23.46 1.26 19.18
C LEU A 157 24.64 0.74 18.38
N ASN A 158 24.51 -0.48 17.85
CA ASN A 158 25.52 -1.10 16.98
C ASN A 158 26.93 -1.15 17.61
N GLY A 159 26.98 -1.37 18.92
CA GLY A 159 28.23 -1.43 19.69
C GLY A 159 28.80 -0.06 20.07
N GLN A 160 28.17 1.05 19.66
CA GLN A 160 28.57 2.40 20.05
C GLN A 160 27.72 2.89 21.21
N ARG A 161 28.37 3.23 22.33
CA ARG A 161 27.71 3.81 23.51
C ARG A 161 27.28 5.25 23.25
N MET A 162 26.10 5.57 23.75
CA MET A 162 25.45 6.87 23.65
C MET A 162 25.05 7.33 25.05
N SER A 163 25.43 8.55 25.41
CA SER A 163 25.04 9.17 26.67
C SER A 163 23.67 9.81 26.55
N ALA A 164 22.78 9.52 27.48
CA ALA A 164 21.53 10.26 27.65
C ALA A 164 21.78 11.49 28.54
N GLU A 165 21.22 12.65 28.16
CA GLU A 165 21.31 13.86 29.00
C GLU A 165 20.49 13.74 30.29
N VAL A 166 19.47 12.87 30.29
CA VAL A 166 18.53 12.63 31.40
C VAL A 166 18.32 11.13 31.54
N TRP A 167 18.33 10.63 32.77
CA TRP A 167 18.09 9.21 33.12
C TRP A 167 17.13 9.10 34.30
N PRO A 168 16.23 8.09 34.33
CA PRO A 168 15.33 7.88 35.46
C PRO A 168 16.12 7.33 36.66
N ARG A 169 16.34 8.17 37.68
CA ARG A 169 17.16 7.82 38.86
C ARG A 169 16.50 6.84 39.87
N ASN A 170 15.33 6.28 39.56
CA ASN A 170 14.45 5.67 40.56
C ASN A 170 13.76 4.35 40.13
N LEU A 171 14.36 3.54 39.24
CA LEU A 171 13.86 2.16 39.04
C LEU A 171 14.00 1.39 40.36
N GLN A 172 12.91 0.79 40.83
CA GLN A 172 12.91 0.00 42.06
C GLN A 172 13.36 -1.44 41.79
N ASP A 173 14.26 -1.94 42.63
CA ASP A 173 14.69 -3.34 42.61
C ASP A 173 13.50 -4.28 42.89
N GLY A 174 13.55 -5.49 42.32
CA GLY A 174 12.55 -6.53 42.55
C GLY A 174 12.05 -7.17 41.26
N GLU A 175 10.78 -7.55 41.24
CA GLU A 175 10.11 -8.01 40.03
C GLU A 175 9.97 -6.84 39.05
N MET A 176 10.28 -7.08 37.78
CA MET A 176 10.16 -6.09 36.71
C MET A 176 9.51 -6.70 35.48
N ILE A 177 8.88 -5.85 34.67
CA ILE A 177 8.29 -6.21 33.39
C ILE A 177 9.26 -5.81 32.29
N LEU A 178 9.74 -6.79 31.51
CA LEU A 178 10.40 -6.57 30.24
C LEU A 178 9.32 -6.47 29.15
N ARG A 179 9.39 -5.43 28.31
CA ARG A 179 8.57 -5.30 27.11
C ARG A 179 9.44 -5.15 25.87
N VAL A 180 9.08 -5.84 24.79
CA VAL A 180 9.85 -5.87 23.54
C VAL A 180 8.91 -5.63 22.36
N GLY A 181 9.33 -4.75 21.44
CA GLY A 181 8.60 -4.40 20.22
C GLY A 181 7.45 -3.42 20.40
N LYS A 182 7.23 -2.90 21.61
CA LYS A 182 6.18 -1.91 21.92
C LYS A 182 6.57 -1.02 23.11
N ASP A 183 6.16 0.25 23.07
CA ASP A 183 6.31 1.19 24.19
C ASP A 183 5.43 0.80 25.41
N PHE A 184 5.80 1.27 26.61
CA PHE A 184 4.94 1.25 27.77
C PHE A 184 3.84 2.31 27.70
N ARG A 185 4.07 3.40 26.96
CA ARG A 185 3.02 4.36 26.65
C ARG A 185 2.00 3.71 25.72
N GLU A 186 0.76 3.63 26.18
CA GLU A 186 -0.36 3.12 25.38
C GLU A 186 -0.96 4.25 24.53
N LYS A 187 -0.93 4.10 23.21
CA LYS A 187 -1.62 5.02 22.28
C LYS A 187 -2.21 4.23 21.13
N LYS A 188 -3.50 4.47 20.86
CA LYS A 188 -4.21 3.88 19.74
C LYS A 188 -4.79 4.93 18.81
N VAL A 189 -4.83 4.61 17.53
CA VAL A 189 -5.64 5.30 16.53
C VAL A 189 -6.68 4.29 16.06
N TRP A 190 -7.93 4.51 16.45
CA TRP A 190 -8.99 3.50 16.37
C TRP A 190 -8.61 2.20 17.09
N MET A 191 -8.49 1.08 16.37
CA MET A 191 -8.08 -0.22 16.91
C MET A 191 -6.57 -0.49 16.82
N TYR A 192 -5.82 0.33 16.07
CA TYR A 192 -4.39 0.14 15.81
C TYR A 192 -3.55 0.71 16.94
N ASP A 193 -2.68 -0.11 17.52
CA ASP A 193 -1.62 0.36 18.40
C ASP A 193 -0.57 1.10 17.56
N VAL A 194 -0.30 2.37 17.86
CA VAL A 194 0.68 3.16 17.10
C VAL A 194 2.05 3.22 17.79
N THR A 195 2.23 2.39 18.83
CA THR A 195 3.43 2.34 19.66
C THR A 195 4.20 1.02 19.56
N ALA A 196 3.82 0.17 18.59
CA ALA A 196 4.53 -1.06 18.24
C ALA A 196 5.40 -0.86 16.98
N ILE A 197 6.49 -1.62 16.88
CA ILE A 197 7.38 -1.56 15.71
C ILE A 197 6.88 -2.48 14.59
N ASN A 198 7.10 -2.10 13.33
CA ASN A 198 6.96 -3.00 12.18
C ASN A 198 8.34 -3.45 11.68
N GLY A 199 8.67 -4.73 11.89
CA GLY A 199 10.00 -5.23 11.59
C GLY A 199 10.31 -6.63 12.15
N LEU A 200 11.57 -6.84 12.51
CA LEU A 200 12.10 -8.06 13.11
C LEU A 200 12.59 -7.82 14.54
N ILE A 201 12.45 -8.84 15.38
CA ILE A 201 13.00 -8.92 16.74
C ILE A 201 13.75 -10.25 16.87
N ASP A 202 14.99 -10.22 17.36
CA ASP A 202 15.84 -11.39 17.52
C ASP A 202 16.78 -11.25 18.75
N GLY A 203 17.24 -12.37 19.30
CA GLY A 203 18.34 -12.44 20.25
C GLY A 203 18.18 -11.60 21.52
N ILE A 204 16.98 -11.57 22.12
CA ILE A 204 16.73 -10.80 23.35
C ILE A 204 17.50 -11.44 24.51
N SER A 205 18.29 -10.67 25.25
CA SER A 205 19.00 -11.19 26.42
C SER A 205 19.18 -10.20 27.56
N PHE A 206 19.31 -10.75 28.77
CA PHE A 206 19.78 -10.05 29.95
C PHE A 206 21.27 -10.36 30.15
N THR A 207 22.14 -9.57 29.52
CA THR A 207 23.59 -9.81 29.59
C THR A 207 24.30 -8.52 29.95
N PRO A 208 25.19 -8.51 30.96
CA PRO A 208 26.04 -7.35 31.25
C PRO A 208 26.79 -6.93 29.99
N PHE A 209 26.55 -5.70 29.55
CA PHE A 209 27.21 -5.17 28.37
C PHE A 209 28.61 -4.65 28.71
N SER A 210 29.60 -5.01 27.89
CA SER A 210 30.97 -4.50 27.99
C SER A 210 31.48 -4.10 26.61
N ASP A 211 31.58 -2.80 26.36
CA ASP A 211 32.13 -2.18 25.16
C ASP A 211 33.65 -2.37 24.99
N ASP A 212 34.34 -2.79 26.05
CA ASP A 212 35.75 -3.16 26.02
C ASP A 212 36.00 -4.57 25.46
N SER A 213 34.97 -5.41 25.38
CA SER A 213 35.09 -6.78 24.88
C SER A 213 35.22 -6.81 23.36
N SER A 214 36.37 -7.30 22.87
CA SER A 214 36.60 -7.54 21.44
C SER A 214 35.61 -8.55 20.85
N ALA A 215 35.21 -9.56 21.62
CA ALA A 215 34.25 -10.58 21.18
C ALA A 215 32.87 -9.98 20.86
N TRP A 216 32.35 -9.08 21.70
CA TRP A 216 31.08 -8.40 21.46
C TRP A 216 31.13 -7.52 20.20
N ARG A 217 32.24 -6.80 20.01
CA ARG A 217 32.43 -5.97 18.81
C ARG A 217 32.46 -6.81 17.55
N ASP A 218 33.13 -7.96 17.57
CA ASP A 218 33.22 -8.86 16.42
C ASP A 218 31.87 -9.52 16.09
N GLU A 219 31.12 -9.96 17.10
CA GLU A 219 29.77 -10.52 16.94
C GLU A 219 28.80 -9.49 16.34
N ILE A 220 28.75 -8.28 16.92
CA ILE A 220 27.93 -7.19 16.42
C ILE A 220 28.32 -6.85 14.97
N ALA A 221 29.62 -6.73 14.69
CA ALA A 221 30.10 -6.44 13.34
C ALA A 221 29.73 -7.54 12.33
N LEU A 222 29.64 -8.81 12.76
CA LEU A 222 29.21 -9.91 11.91
C LEU A 222 27.69 -9.88 11.67
N GLY A 223 26.89 -9.62 12.71
CA GLY A 223 25.44 -9.49 12.58
C GLY A 223 25.02 -8.33 11.69
N LEU A 224 25.67 -7.16 11.82
CA LEU A 224 25.40 -5.97 11.01
C LEU A 224 25.72 -6.14 9.51
N LYS A 225 26.51 -7.15 9.13
CA LYS A 225 26.77 -7.49 7.71
C LYS A 225 25.65 -8.32 7.09
N LYS A 226 24.77 -8.92 7.88
CA LYS A 226 23.64 -9.72 7.38
C LYS A 226 22.56 -8.79 6.83
N THR A 227 21.82 -9.26 5.86
CA THR A 227 20.63 -8.55 5.34
C THR A 227 19.40 -9.10 6.06
N PRO A 228 18.58 -8.27 6.72
CA PRO A 228 17.33 -8.72 7.31
C PRO A 228 16.37 -9.17 6.21
N VAL A 229 15.58 -10.22 6.46
CA VAL A 229 14.52 -10.68 5.55
C VAL A 229 13.20 -10.12 6.07
N LEU A 230 12.82 -8.93 5.61
CA LEU A 230 11.59 -8.24 6.07
C LEU A 230 10.35 -8.64 5.27
N ALA A 231 10.52 -9.39 4.19
CA ALA A 231 9.45 -10.00 3.41
C ALA A 231 8.40 -10.68 4.30
N ILE A 232 7.14 -10.46 3.96
CA ILE A 232 6.01 -11.08 4.65
C ILE A 232 5.97 -12.57 4.30
N PRO A 233 5.93 -13.49 5.29
CA PRO A 233 5.82 -14.91 5.01
C PRO A 233 4.57 -15.23 4.20
N GLU A 234 4.68 -16.10 3.19
CA GLU A 234 3.53 -16.53 2.38
C GLU A 234 2.41 -17.14 3.23
N THR A 235 2.76 -17.73 4.38
CA THR A 235 1.82 -18.32 5.34
C THR A 235 0.84 -17.29 5.92
N ARG A 236 1.17 -15.98 5.95
CA ARG A 236 0.31 -14.93 6.52
C ARG A 236 -1.07 -14.90 5.87
N PHE A 237 -1.12 -15.06 4.55
CA PHE A 237 -2.35 -14.97 3.75
C PHE A 237 -2.71 -16.29 3.04
N ALA A 238 -2.11 -17.41 3.44
CA ALA A 238 -2.29 -18.69 2.76
C ALA A 238 -3.75 -19.19 2.76
N LYS A 239 -4.56 -18.76 3.74
CA LYS A 239 -5.99 -19.08 3.85
C LYS A 239 -6.91 -17.98 3.31
N ASP A 240 -6.37 -16.86 2.84
CA ASP A 240 -7.16 -15.73 2.33
C ASP A 240 -7.44 -15.92 0.82
N PHE A 241 -8.50 -16.68 0.49
CA PHE A 241 -8.92 -16.86 -0.90
C PHE A 241 -9.51 -15.58 -1.53
N ASN A 242 -9.82 -14.56 -0.73
CA ASN A 242 -10.26 -13.24 -1.20
C ASN A 242 -9.06 -12.36 -1.60
N ARG A 243 -7.83 -12.71 -1.23
CA ARG A 243 -6.62 -11.99 -1.64
C ARG A 243 -6.34 -12.22 -3.13
N PRO A 244 -6.32 -11.17 -3.96
CA PRO A 244 -5.99 -11.29 -5.38
C PRO A 244 -4.61 -11.88 -5.62
N ARG A 245 -4.48 -12.61 -6.73
CA ARG A 245 -3.28 -13.38 -7.08
C ARG A 245 -2.57 -12.88 -8.33
N TYR A 246 -3.20 -12.03 -9.13
CA TYR A 246 -2.59 -11.41 -10.30
C TYR A 246 -2.80 -9.89 -10.38
N HIS A 247 -3.64 -9.30 -9.53
CA HIS A 247 -3.66 -7.84 -9.33
C HIS A 247 -2.46 -7.38 -8.49
N LEU A 248 -2.00 -6.16 -8.74
CA LEU A 248 -0.99 -5.53 -7.91
C LEU A 248 -1.62 -5.09 -6.58
N LEU A 249 -0.97 -5.40 -5.46
CA LEU A 249 -1.42 -5.07 -4.11
C LEU A 249 -0.22 -4.99 -3.16
N PRO A 250 -0.30 -4.28 -2.02
CA PRO A 250 0.79 -4.24 -1.06
C PRO A 250 0.97 -5.62 -0.41
N ALA A 251 2.20 -5.97 -0.04
CA ALA A 251 2.49 -7.20 0.69
C ALA A 251 1.65 -7.34 1.95
N ALA A 252 1.45 -6.24 2.68
CA ALA A 252 0.54 -6.13 3.82
C ALA A 252 0.20 -4.65 4.05
N ASN A 253 -0.68 -4.39 5.01
CA ASN A 253 -1.05 -3.07 5.50
C ASN A 253 -1.78 -2.20 4.46
N TRP A 254 -1.66 -0.88 4.55
CA TRP A 254 -2.49 0.05 3.77
C TRP A 254 -1.72 0.66 2.61
N THR A 255 -2.40 0.68 1.47
CA THR A 255 -2.00 1.45 0.30
C THR A 255 -3.12 2.36 -0.16
N ASN A 256 -2.81 3.40 -0.94
CA ASN A 256 -3.81 4.19 -1.64
C ASN A 256 -3.35 4.55 -3.06
N GLU A 257 -3.45 5.80 -3.51
CA GLU A 257 -3.27 6.17 -4.91
C GLU A 257 -1.93 5.67 -5.48
N THR A 258 -1.97 5.10 -6.69
CA THR A 258 -0.76 4.95 -7.50
C THR A 258 -0.33 6.29 -8.06
N HIS A 259 0.98 6.46 -8.26
CA HIS A 259 1.54 7.59 -8.97
C HIS A 259 2.87 7.22 -9.63
N GLY A 260 3.30 8.06 -10.57
CA GLY A 260 4.65 7.97 -11.14
C GLY A 260 4.92 6.67 -11.89
N LEU A 261 3.94 6.13 -12.61
CA LEU A 261 4.17 4.99 -13.52
C LEU A 261 5.12 5.42 -14.65
N LEU A 262 6.29 4.79 -14.74
CA LEU A 262 7.31 5.09 -15.74
C LEU A 262 8.02 3.83 -16.22
N LEU A 263 8.45 3.82 -17.48
CA LEU A 263 9.33 2.80 -18.06
C LEU A 263 10.75 3.36 -18.11
N TYR A 264 11.67 2.78 -17.34
CA TYR A 264 13.07 3.19 -17.32
C TYR A 264 13.97 1.98 -17.48
N LYS A 265 14.89 2.05 -18.46
CA LYS A 265 15.87 0.99 -18.76
C LYS A 265 15.26 -0.42 -18.84
N GLY A 266 14.08 -0.53 -19.45
CA GLY A 266 13.38 -1.80 -19.68
C GLY A 266 12.58 -2.33 -18.48
N LYS A 267 12.43 -1.56 -17.41
CA LYS A 267 11.62 -1.91 -16.24
C LYS A 267 10.56 -0.85 -15.98
N TYR A 268 9.32 -1.30 -15.76
CA TYR A 268 8.25 -0.45 -15.26
C TYR A 268 8.44 -0.24 -13.76
N HIS A 269 8.24 0.99 -13.31
CA HIS A 269 8.18 1.35 -11.91
C HIS A 269 6.88 2.10 -11.65
N ILE A 270 6.23 1.80 -10.53
CA ILE A 270 5.05 2.52 -10.06
C ILE A 270 5.19 2.76 -8.56
N PHE A 271 4.81 3.95 -8.11
CA PHE A 271 4.87 4.35 -6.72
C PHE A 271 3.46 4.46 -6.16
N ASN A 272 3.35 4.55 -4.84
CA ASN A 272 2.06 4.61 -4.18
C ASN A 272 2.14 5.23 -2.80
N GLN A 273 1.01 5.78 -2.33
CA GLN A 273 0.90 6.10 -0.92
C GLN A 273 0.89 4.79 -0.11
N LYS A 274 1.79 4.67 0.88
CA LYS A 274 1.92 3.48 1.72
C LYS A 274 1.99 3.86 3.19
N ASN A 275 1.21 3.17 4.02
CA ASN A 275 1.45 3.06 5.45
C ASN A 275 1.81 1.61 5.76
N ALA A 276 3.09 1.37 6.04
CA ALA A 276 3.57 0.02 6.33
C ALA A 276 3.40 -0.37 7.80
N SER A 277 3.00 0.53 8.70
CA SER A 277 2.89 0.23 10.14
C SER A 277 1.45 0.10 10.63
N ALA A 278 0.46 0.51 9.83
CA ALA A 278 -0.95 0.37 10.17
C ALA A 278 -1.84 0.41 8.93
N ILE A 279 -3.12 0.09 9.10
CA ILE A 279 -4.07 -0.01 7.99
C ILE A 279 -5.02 1.20 7.95
N PHE A 280 -4.44 2.40 7.86
CA PHE A 280 -5.17 3.65 7.70
C PHE A 280 -4.27 4.75 7.12
N LEU A 281 -4.91 5.83 6.65
CA LEU A 281 -4.25 7.05 6.18
C LEU A 281 -3.48 7.73 7.34
N GLY A 282 -2.17 7.51 7.42
CA GLY A 282 -1.26 8.12 8.38
C GLY A 282 0.18 7.76 8.08
N GLN A 283 1.14 8.60 8.48
CA GLN A 283 2.57 8.39 8.24
C GLN A 283 2.87 7.94 6.80
N ILE A 284 2.36 8.71 5.82
CA ILE A 284 2.40 8.30 4.42
C ILE A 284 3.83 8.32 3.88
N ASN A 285 4.27 7.16 3.40
CA ASN A 285 5.50 6.94 2.67
C ASN A 285 5.17 6.79 1.18
N TRP A 286 6.18 6.89 0.31
CA TRP A 286 6.05 6.40 -1.07
C TRP A 286 6.52 4.96 -1.13
N GLY A 287 5.57 4.03 -1.27
CA GLY A 287 5.85 2.66 -1.68
C GLY A 287 6.38 2.60 -3.12
N HIS A 288 6.91 1.44 -3.50
CA HIS A 288 7.53 1.24 -4.80
C HIS A 288 7.32 -0.19 -5.27
N PHE A 289 6.85 -0.33 -6.50
CA PHE A 289 6.82 -1.61 -7.19
C PHE A 289 7.58 -1.50 -8.51
N SER A 290 8.21 -2.59 -8.92
CA SER A 290 8.88 -2.69 -10.20
C SER A 290 8.49 -3.97 -10.94
N SER A 291 8.45 -3.92 -12.28
CA SER A 291 8.04 -5.06 -13.10
C SER A 291 8.69 -5.01 -14.49
N PRO A 292 9.06 -6.16 -15.07
CA PRO A 292 9.53 -6.20 -16.46
C PRO A 292 8.39 -6.02 -17.49
N ASP A 293 7.12 -6.21 -17.10
CA ASP A 293 6.02 -6.37 -18.05
C ASP A 293 4.66 -5.79 -17.61
N MET A 294 4.61 -5.10 -16.46
CA MET A 294 3.40 -4.59 -15.78
C MET A 294 2.49 -5.69 -15.19
N LEU A 295 2.96 -6.93 -15.14
CA LEU A 295 2.19 -8.07 -14.62
C LEU A 295 2.92 -8.77 -13.47
N HIS A 296 4.19 -9.12 -13.66
CA HIS A 296 5.00 -9.77 -12.64
C HIS A 296 5.73 -8.71 -11.81
N TRP A 297 5.10 -8.28 -10.73
CA TRP A 297 5.62 -7.20 -9.88
C TRP A 297 6.49 -7.72 -8.73
N ALA A 298 7.46 -6.90 -8.34
CA ALA A 298 8.14 -6.99 -7.06
C ALA A 298 7.89 -5.69 -6.28
N GLU A 299 7.47 -5.81 -5.03
CA GLU A 299 7.48 -4.71 -4.07
C GLU A 299 8.92 -4.48 -3.60
N GLU A 300 9.36 -3.25 -3.79
CA GLU A 300 10.67 -2.77 -3.39
C GLU A 300 10.56 -2.02 -2.05
N LYS A 301 11.70 -1.58 -1.51
CA LYS A 301 11.70 -0.74 -0.31
C LYS A 301 10.94 0.57 -0.61
N PRO A 302 10.20 1.15 0.36
CA PRO A 302 9.58 2.45 0.17
C PRO A 302 10.62 3.50 -0.21
N ALA A 303 10.44 4.11 -1.38
CA ALA A 303 11.34 5.07 -2.00
C ALA A 303 11.55 6.30 -1.13
N LEU A 304 10.49 6.83 -0.50
CA LEU A 304 10.55 8.02 0.34
C LEU A 304 9.81 7.81 1.66
N THR A 305 10.33 8.42 2.72
CA THR A 305 9.75 8.43 4.07
C THR A 305 9.70 9.85 4.64
N PRO A 306 8.66 10.26 5.38
CA PRO A 306 8.55 11.60 5.96
C PRO A 306 9.75 11.99 6.85
N ASP A 307 10.07 13.28 6.91
CA ASP A 307 11.04 13.84 7.86
C ASP A 307 10.38 14.96 8.71
N ALA A 308 11.03 15.37 9.81
CA ALA A 308 10.45 16.29 10.79
C ALA A 308 10.22 17.73 10.29
N ALA A 309 10.64 18.05 9.06
CA ALA A 309 10.62 19.40 8.49
C ALA A 309 9.39 19.65 7.59
N TYR A 310 9.60 19.81 6.28
CA TYR A 310 8.60 20.30 5.33
C TYR A 310 7.57 19.24 4.91
N ASP A 311 7.82 17.95 5.19
CA ASP A 311 6.91 16.83 4.89
C ASP A 311 6.50 16.01 6.13
N LYS A 312 6.54 16.63 7.32
CA LYS A 312 6.31 16.02 8.63
C LYS A 312 4.95 15.32 8.82
N ASN A 313 3.92 15.73 8.09
CA ASN A 313 2.60 15.12 8.12
C ASN A 313 2.42 13.98 7.10
N GLY A 314 3.41 13.76 6.23
CA GLY A 314 3.38 12.70 5.21
C GLY A 314 3.92 13.17 3.86
N ILE A 315 4.30 12.19 3.03
CA ILE A 315 4.67 12.39 1.63
C ILE A 315 3.49 11.92 0.78
N TRP A 316 2.68 12.86 0.32
CA TRP A 316 1.45 12.57 -0.43
C TRP A 316 1.77 12.36 -1.91
N SER A 317 0.74 12.09 -2.72
CA SER A 317 0.90 11.71 -4.12
C SER A 317 1.60 12.78 -4.97
N GLY A 318 2.01 12.37 -6.17
CA GLY A 318 2.69 13.23 -7.13
C GLY A 318 2.96 12.51 -8.44
N HIS A 319 4.13 12.73 -9.04
CA HIS A 319 4.52 12.13 -10.31
C HIS A 319 6.00 11.74 -10.35
N ALA A 320 6.37 11.02 -11.39
CA ALA A 320 7.75 10.69 -11.70
C ALA A 320 7.98 10.94 -13.19
N VAL A 321 9.09 11.61 -13.51
CA VAL A 321 9.46 11.97 -14.88
C VAL A 321 10.92 11.66 -15.13
N ILE A 322 11.30 11.47 -16.39
CA ILE A 322 12.69 11.35 -16.82
C ILE A 322 13.07 12.70 -17.42
N ASN A 323 14.11 13.35 -16.88
CA ASN A 323 14.55 14.65 -17.38
C ASN A 323 15.35 14.53 -18.69
N ASP A 324 15.80 15.67 -19.22
CA ASP A 324 16.53 15.74 -20.49
C ASP A 324 17.91 15.03 -20.47
N ASP A 325 18.43 14.73 -19.29
CA ASP A 325 19.70 14.02 -19.08
C ASP A 325 19.50 12.50 -18.81
N ASP A 326 18.31 11.95 -19.07
CA ASP A 326 17.93 10.56 -18.77
C ASP A 326 18.00 10.20 -17.27
N ILE A 327 17.76 11.18 -16.40
CA ILE A 327 17.72 11.00 -14.94
C ILE A 327 16.27 11.07 -14.45
N PRO A 328 15.72 9.96 -13.91
CA PRO A 328 14.43 9.97 -13.25
C PRO A 328 14.37 10.93 -12.07
N GLN A 329 13.22 11.56 -11.84
CA GLN A 329 12.95 12.44 -10.71
C GLN A 329 11.58 12.12 -10.13
N LEU A 330 11.51 12.01 -8.81
CA LEU A 330 10.24 11.97 -8.09
C LEU A 330 9.85 13.39 -7.73
N ILE A 331 8.57 13.71 -7.91
CA ILE A 331 7.98 15.02 -7.60
C ILE A 331 6.73 14.74 -6.78
N TYR A 332 6.66 15.25 -5.55
CA TYR A 332 5.67 14.83 -4.58
C TYR A 332 5.07 15.99 -3.81
N THR A 333 3.86 15.79 -3.31
CA THR A 333 3.23 16.72 -2.39
C THR A 333 3.82 16.55 -0.99
N ALA A 334 4.50 17.57 -0.50
CA ALA A 334 5.05 17.59 0.85
C ALA A 334 3.99 18.06 1.85
N GLY A 335 3.53 17.14 2.72
CA GLY A 335 2.59 17.44 3.78
C GLY A 335 3.27 18.09 4.97
N GLY A 336 3.40 19.42 4.97
CA GLY A 336 3.95 20.21 6.08
C GLY A 336 2.88 20.97 6.86
N ASP A 337 3.29 22.03 7.56
CA ASP A 337 2.35 23.07 8.03
C ASP A 337 1.72 23.82 6.85
N LYS A 338 2.46 23.91 5.75
CA LYS A 338 1.98 24.33 4.44
C LYS A 338 2.13 23.15 3.48
N MET A 339 1.15 22.97 2.60
CA MET A 339 1.28 22.01 1.51
C MET A 339 2.25 22.58 0.47
N GLY A 340 3.29 21.82 0.16
CA GLY A 340 4.33 22.19 -0.79
C GLY A 340 4.61 21.08 -1.80
N VAL A 341 5.62 21.29 -2.64
CA VAL A 341 6.13 20.30 -3.58
C VAL A 341 7.59 20.00 -3.25
N GLY A 342 7.91 18.73 -3.05
CA GLY A 342 9.28 18.23 -2.89
C GLY A 342 9.70 17.41 -4.10
N ILE A 343 11.02 17.28 -4.29
CA ILE A 343 11.60 16.39 -5.30
C ILE A 343 12.67 15.46 -4.72
N ALA A 344 12.92 14.34 -5.38
CA ALA A 344 13.98 13.40 -5.02
C ALA A 344 14.66 12.80 -6.25
N PHE A 345 15.93 12.42 -6.09
CA PHE A 345 16.78 11.87 -7.14
C PHE A 345 17.22 10.43 -6.82
N PRO A 346 17.41 9.58 -7.82
CA PRO A 346 17.82 8.20 -7.59
C PRO A 346 19.31 8.17 -7.22
N LYS A 347 19.68 7.29 -6.27
CA LYS A 347 21.07 7.01 -5.90
C LYS A 347 21.68 5.87 -6.71
N ASP A 348 20.84 5.16 -7.46
CA ASP A 348 21.21 4.02 -8.30
C ASP A 348 20.34 3.94 -9.56
N THR A 349 20.77 3.17 -10.55
CA THR A 349 20.04 3.02 -11.82
C THR A 349 18.89 2.02 -11.77
N ALA A 350 18.76 1.24 -10.70
CA ALA A 350 17.64 0.34 -10.47
C ALA A 350 16.44 1.05 -9.81
N LEU A 351 16.62 2.32 -9.43
CA LEU A 351 15.63 3.18 -8.80
C LEU A 351 15.16 2.68 -7.43
N ILE A 352 16.03 2.01 -6.68
CA ILE A 352 15.69 1.43 -5.38
C ILE A 352 15.95 2.43 -4.25
N GLU A 353 17.10 3.09 -4.27
CA GLU A 353 17.49 4.07 -3.26
C GLU A 353 17.33 5.49 -3.82
N TRP A 354 16.74 6.37 -3.02
CA TRP A 354 16.43 7.75 -3.40
C TRP A 354 16.96 8.74 -2.36
N GLU A 355 17.26 9.94 -2.81
CA GLU A 355 17.70 11.05 -1.98
C GLU A 355 16.82 12.28 -2.22
N LYS A 356 16.18 12.76 -1.16
CA LYS A 356 15.42 14.01 -1.21
C LYS A 356 16.34 15.17 -1.52
N TYR A 357 15.91 16.09 -2.38
CA TYR A 357 16.69 17.28 -2.70
C TYR A 357 16.86 18.18 -1.48
N ALA A 358 18.11 18.54 -1.17
CA ALA A 358 18.43 19.40 -0.04
C ALA A 358 17.77 20.80 -0.11
N GLY A 359 17.39 21.26 -1.31
CA GLY A 359 16.67 22.52 -1.52
C GLY A 359 15.15 22.42 -1.42
N ASN A 360 14.59 21.29 -0.97
CA ASN A 360 13.15 21.15 -0.80
C ASN A 360 12.60 22.05 0.32
N PRO A 361 11.33 22.48 0.22
CA PRO A 361 10.42 22.25 -0.92
C PRO A 361 10.73 23.19 -2.11
N VAL A 362 10.57 22.69 -3.34
CA VAL A 362 10.75 23.46 -4.58
C VAL A 362 9.59 24.42 -4.87
N ILE A 363 8.41 24.13 -4.34
CA ILE A 363 7.28 25.06 -4.23
C ILE A 363 6.81 25.03 -2.78
N ALA A 364 6.98 26.13 -2.05
CA ALA A 364 6.78 26.15 -0.61
C ALA A 364 5.31 26.23 -0.17
N GLU A 365 4.45 26.85 -0.98
CA GLU A 365 3.03 27.04 -0.67
C GLU A 365 2.22 27.43 -1.91
N LYS A 366 0.90 27.55 -1.74
CA LYS A 366 -0.04 28.08 -2.75
C LYS A 366 0.45 29.39 -3.39
N PRO A 367 0.08 29.69 -4.65
CA PRO A 367 0.37 30.99 -5.26
C PRO A 367 -0.25 32.17 -4.51
N ALA A 368 0.35 33.35 -4.70
CA ALA A 368 -0.21 34.60 -4.21
C ALA A 368 -1.60 34.87 -4.84
N GLY A 369 -2.50 35.49 -4.08
CA GLY A 369 -3.86 35.82 -4.54
C GLY A 369 -4.93 34.74 -4.30
N TYR A 370 -4.54 33.50 -4.01
CA TYR A 370 -5.47 32.44 -3.60
C TYR A 370 -5.47 32.25 -2.08
N THR A 371 -6.56 31.74 -1.52
CA THR A 371 -6.67 31.49 -0.07
C THR A 371 -6.59 30.03 0.33
N ARG A 372 -7.07 29.10 -0.53
CA ARG A 372 -6.97 27.68 -0.27
C ARG A 372 -5.50 27.26 -0.18
N THR A 373 -5.12 26.69 0.96
CA THR A 373 -3.75 26.20 1.23
C THR A 373 -3.51 24.80 0.71
N ASP A 374 -4.59 24.07 0.47
CA ASP A 374 -4.57 22.69 0.04
C ASP A 374 -4.31 22.62 -1.46
N MET A 375 -3.08 22.27 -1.84
CA MET A 375 -2.64 22.01 -3.21
C MET A 375 -1.85 20.69 -3.21
N ARG A 376 -2.21 19.76 -4.09
CA ARG A 376 -1.61 18.42 -4.11
C ARG A 376 -1.69 17.74 -5.46
N ASP A 377 -0.99 16.61 -5.56
CA ASP A 377 -1.04 15.67 -6.68
C ASP A 377 -0.54 16.27 -7.99
N GLN A 378 0.77 16.39 -8.12
CA GLN A 378 1.41 16.96 -9.31
C GLN A 378 1.25 16.01 -10.51
N TYR A 379 1.07 16.56 -11.71
CA TYR A 379 1.33 15.87 -12.98
C TYR A 379 2.25 16.76 -13.83
N VAL A 380 3.29 16.16 -14.41
CA VAL A 380 4.38 16.90 -15.06
C VAL A 380 4.61 16.35 -16.46
N TRP A 381 4.71 17.23 -17.44
CA TRP A 381 5.02 16.87 -18.82
C TRP A 381 5.92 17.93 -19.46
N LYS A 382 6.43 17.62 -20.65
CA LYS A 382 7.24 18.56 -21.45
C LYS A 382 6.51 18.93 -22.74
N GLU A 383 6.52 20.21 -23.10
CA GLU A 383 6.10 20.69 -24.42
C GLU A 383 7.20 21.57 -25.01
N GLY A 384 7.80 21.11 -26.12
CA GLY A 384 9.02 21.71 -26.66
C GLY A 384 10.16 21.66 -25.63
N ASP A 385 10.77 22.80 -25.34
CA ASP A 385 11.88 22.94 -24.38
C ASP A 385 11.41 23.30 -22.96
N VAL A 386 10.10 23.32 -22.70
CA VAL A 386 9.52 23.77 -21.42
C VAL A 386 8.87 22.61 -20.68
N TRP A 387 9.21 22.47 -19.41
CA TRP A 387 8.52 21.58 -18.48
C TRP A 387 7.30 22.29 -17.88
N TYR A 388 6.17 21.60 -17.83
CA TYR A 388 4.94 22.07 -17.21
C TYR A 388 4.55 21.16 -16.06
N MET A 389 3.96 21.74 -15.02
CA MET A 389 3.38 21.03 -13.89
C MET A 389 1.96 21.54 -13.67
N ILE A 390 1.04 20.61 -13.48
CA ILE A 390 -0.29 20.90 -12.95
C ILE A 390 -0.43 20.36 -11.54
N ILE A 391 -1.17 21.07 -10.70
CA ILE A 391 -1.43 20.68 -9.31
C ILE A 391 -2.94 20.77 -9.05
N GLY A 392 -3.50 19.71 -8.47
CA GLY A 392 -4.87 19.65 -7.99
C GLY A 392 -5.20 20.76 -6.99
N PHE A 393 -6.29 21.47 -7.24
CA PHE A 393 -6.68 22.65 -6.47
C PHE A 393 -8.20 22.86 -6.41
N GLY A 394 -8.63 23.88 -5.67
CA GLY A 394 -10.02 24.30 -5.56
C GLY A 394 -10.14 25.80 -5.34
N ILE A 395 -11.15 26.42 -5.96
CA ILE A 395 -11.45 27.83 -5.83
C ILE A 395 -12.59 27.98 -4.83
N GLU A 396 -12.33 28.61 -3.68
CA GLU A 396 -13.31 28.76 -2.60
C GLU A 396 -13.96 30.15 -2.54
N GLN A 397 -13.24 31.19 -2.96
CA GLN A 397 -13.68 32.58 -2.80
C GLN A 397 -14.38 33.11 -4.05
N THR A 398 -15.43 32.40 -4.46
CA THR A 398 -16.32 32.82 -5.55
C THR A 398 -17.76 32.54 -5.15
N ASP A 399 -18.72 33.09 -5.90
CA ASP A 399 -20.15 32.77 -5.70
C ASP A 399 -20.45 31.28 -5.92
N THR A 400 -19.54 30.54 -6.58
CA THR A 400 -19.71 29.11 -6.86
C THR A 400 -18.38 28.38 -6.74
N PRO A 401 -18.05 27.79 -5.57
CA PRO A 401 -16.82 27.04 -5.38
C PRO A 401 -16.67 25.87 -6.36
N HIS A 402 -15.48 25.68 -6.92
CA HIS A 402 -15.24 24.68 -7.97
C HIS A 402 -13.82 24.11 -7.95
N GLY A 403 -13.63 22.92 -8.54
CA GLY A 403 -12.31 22.32 -8.75
C GLY A 403 -11.50 23.07 -9.80
N ALA A 404 -10.17 23.08 -9.63
CA ALA A 404 -9.26 23.75 -10.56
C ALA A 404 -7.88 23.08 -10.60
N LEU A 405 -7.07 23.45 -11.60
CA LEU A 405 -5.67 23.03 -11.73
C LEU A 405 -4.77 24.24 -11.81
N LEU A 406 -3.84 24.36 -10.87
CA LEU A 406 -2.75 25.35 -10.98
C LEU A 406 -1.80 24.93 -12.09
N LEU A 407 -1.29 25.87 -12.88
CA LEU A 407 -0.24 25.63 -13.88
C LEU A 407 1.06 26.32 -13.47
N TYR A 408 2.14 25.56 -13.53
CA TYR A 408 3.50 26.04 -13.38
C TYR A 408 4.35 25.65 -14.59
N LYS A 409 5.44 26.38 -14.82
CA LYS A 409 6.46 26.01 -15.79
C LYS A 409 7.87 26.08 -15.23
N SER A 410 8.78 25.31 -15.82
CA SER A 410 10.16 25.21 -15.42
C SER A 410 11.07 24.93 -16.63
N ALA A 411 12.32 25.36 -16.52
CA ALA A 411 13.39 24.96 -17.44
C ALA A 411 14.22 23.77 -16.90
N ASP A 412 14.17 23.49 -15.59
CA ASP A 412 15.12 22.58 -14.92
C ASP A 412 14.48 21.60 -13.92
N LEU A 413 13.14 21.59 -13.83
CA LEU A 413 12.34 20.81 -12.88
C LEU A 413 12.54 21.17 -11.38
N LYS A 414 13.37 22.16 -11.07
CA LYS A 414 13.70 22.59 -9.71
C LYS A 414 13.12 23.94 -9.38
N LYS A 415 13.20 24.89 -10.32
CA LYS A 415 12.59 26.21 -10.18
C LYS A 415 11.29 26.25 -10.98
N TRP A 416 10.20 26.51 -10.28
CA TRP A 416 8.86 26.55 -10.87
C TRP A 416 8.27 27.95 -10.77
N ASP A 417 7.87 28.50 -11.91
CA ASP A 417 7.17 29.78 -12.00
C ASP A 417 5.67 29.50 -12.16
N PHE A 418 4.85 30.05 -11.26
CA PHE A 418 3.39 29.99 -11.39
C PHE A 418 2.95 30.81 -12.61
N VAL A 419 2.07 30.22 -13.43
CA VAL A 419 1.58 30.83 -14.66
C VAL A 419 0.17 31.39 -14.44
N HIS A 420 -0.82 30.50 -14.31
CA HIS A 420 -2.23 30.77 -14.00
C HIS A 420 -2.94 29.42 -13.76
N LEU A 421 -4.27 29.37 -13.78
CA LEU A 421 -5.01 28.11 -13.82
C LEU A 421 -4.91 27.47 -15.21
N LEU A 422 -4.55 26.18 -15.32
CA LEU A 422 -4.62 25.47 -16.60
C LEU A 422 -6.08 25.36 -17.06
N PHE A 423 -6.94 24.95 -16.12
CA PHE A 423 -8.35 24.68 -16.30
C PHE A 423 -9.07 24.79 -14.94
N GLU A 424 -10.33 25.20 -14.98
CA GLU A 424 -11.21 25.28 -13.82
C GLU A 424 -12.60 24.81 -14.22
N GLY A 425 -13.31 24.19 -13.28
CA GLY A 425 -14.63 23.61 -13.51
C GLY A 425 -15.73 24.66 -13.58
N ASN A 426 -16.85 24.28 -14.18
CA ASN A 426 -18.08 25.06 -14.19
C ASN A 426 -19.22 24.25 -13.56
N PRO A 427 -19.51 24.42 -12.25
CA PRO A 427 -20.48 23.62 -11.51
C PRO A 427 -21.88 23.58 -12.13
N GLU A 428 -22.29 24.59 -12.90
CA GLU A 428 -23.59 24.61 -13.60
C GLU A 428 -23.65 23.65 -14.79
N VAL A 429 -22.49 23.21 -15.29
CA VAL A 429 -22.35 22.41 -16.52
C VAL A 429 -21.77 21.04 -16.25
N ASP A 430 -20.76 20.92 -15.39
CA ASP A 430 -19.94 19.71 -15.25
C ASP A 430 -20.02 19.03 -13.87
N ASP A 431 -20.69 19.64 -12.89
CA ASP A 431 -20.65 19.21 -11.49
C ASP A 431 -19.19 18.99 -11.04
N SER A 432 -18.36 20.03 -11.22
CA SER A 432 -16.90 19.98 -11.03
C SER A 432 -16.43 19.57 -9.64
N GLY A 433 -17.32 19.42 -8.65
CA GLY A 433 -16.93 19.38 -7.25
C GLY A 433 -16.27 20.70 -6.81
N ILE A 434 -15.65 20.72 -5.64
CA ILE A 434 -14.98 21.92 -5.08
C ILE A 434 -13.45 21.75 -5.01
N PHE A 435 -12.93 20.61 -5.48
CA PHE A 435 -11.52 20.27 -5.53
C PHE A 435 -11.26 19.13 -6.51
N TRP A 436 -10.10 19.13 -7.15
CA TRP A 436 -9.66 18.06 -8.04
C TRP A 436 -8.37 17.42 -7.52
N GLU A 437 -8.38 16.09 -7.42
CA GLU A 437 -7.22 15.26 -7.04
C GLU A 437 -6.65 14.53 -8.26
N MET A 438 -5.38 14.13 -8.13
CA MET A 438 -4.71 13.19 -9.03
C MET A 438 -4.97 13.46 -10.53
N PRO A 439 -4.62 14.65 -11.03
CA PRO A 439 -4.82 14.98 -12.42
C PRO A 439 -3.89 14.15 -13.33
N VAL A 440 -4.37 13.86 -14.53
CA VAL A 440 -3.57 13.31 -15.64
C VAL A 440 -3.75 14.20 -16.85
N PHE A 441 -2.65 14.60 -17.49
CA PHE A 441 -2.68 15.43 -18.69
C PHE A 441 -1.84 14.79 -19.81
N LYS A 442 -2.43 13.83 -20.53
CA LYS A 442 -1.72 13.00 -21.50
C LYS A 442 -2.09 13.37 -22.93
N LYS A 443 -1.08 13.72 -23.73
CA LYS A 443 -1.22 13.84 -25.18
C LYS A 443 -1.41 12.44 -25.80
N MET A 444 -2.46 12.26 -26.58
CA MET A 444 -2.80 11.03 -27.29
C MET A 444 -3.17 11.39 -28.73
N GLY A 445 -2.30 11.05 -29.67
CA GLY A 445 -2.41 11.52 -31.05
C GLY A 445 -2.37 13.06 -31.13
N GLY A 446 -3.37 13.67 -31.77
CA GLY A 446 -3.46 15.12 -31.94
C GLY A 446 -4.16 15.88 -30.80
N LYS A 447 -4.58 15.19 -29.73
CA LYS A 447 -5.40 15.75 -28.65
C LYS A 447 -4.80 15.47 -27.27
N TYR A 448 -5.27 16.19 -26.26
CA TYR A 448 -4.95 15.94 -24.86
C TYR A 448 -6.17 15.34 -24.16
N VAL A 449 -5.91 14.35 -23.32
CA VAL A 449 -6.85 13.86 -22.31
C VAL A 449 -6.48 14.54 -20.99
N LEU A 450 -7.41 15.35 -20.47
CA LEU A 450 -7.34 15.88 -19.11
C LEU A 450 -8.27 15.05 -18.22
N LEU A 451 -7.72 14.34 -17.24
CA LEU A 451 -8.48 13.56 -16.28
C LEU A 451 -8.25 14.09 -14.87
N VAL A 452 -9.30 14.07 -14.04
CA VAL A 452 -9.23 14.44 -12.62
C VAL A 452 -10.10 13.51 -11.77
N ASN A 453 -9.85 13.49 -10.46
CA ASN A 453 -10.74 12.91 -9.47
C ASN A 453 -11.46 14.05 -8.75
N ARG A 454 -12.77 14.22 -9.01
CA ARG A 454 -13.53 15.29 -8.36
C ARG A 454 -13.90 14.93 -6.92
N VAL A 455 -13.65 15.86 -5.98
CA VAL A 455 -13.97 15.76 -4.54
C VAL A 455 -14.31 17.17 -3.99
N PRO A 456 -14.71 17.36 -2.72
CA PRO A 456 -15.28 16.49 -1.72
C PRO A 456 -16.65 17.06 -1.29
N HIS A 457 -17.69 16.98 -2.12
CA HIS A 457 -19.03 17.13 -1.57
C HIS A 457 -19.19 16.05 -0.50
N LYS A 458 -19.35 16.46 0.77
CA LYS A 458 -19.32 15.52 1.89
C LYS A 458 -20.36 14.42 1.68
N GLY A 459 -19.93 13.17 1.69
CA GLY A 459 -20.79 12.00 1.46
C GLY A 459 -20.96 11.60 -0.01
N ILE A 460 -20.40 12.36 -0.96
CA ILE A 460 -20.33 11.99 -2.38
C ILE A 460 -18.96 11.33 -2.63
N PRO A 461 -18.91 10.08 -3.12
CA PRO A 461 -17.66 9.43 -3.48
C PRO A 461 -16.91 10.21 -4.56
N ALA A 462 -15.57 10.23 -4.46
CA ALA A 462 -14.71 10.73 -5.53
C ALA A 462 -15.03 10.00 -6.85
N ARG A 463 -14.92 10.69 -7.99
CA ARG A 463 -15.15 10.09 -9.31
C ARG A 463 -14.09 10.52 -10.31
N CYS A 464 -13.52 9.54 -11.02
CA CYS A 464 -12.65 9.78 -12.17
C CYS A 464 -13.45 10.28 -13.38
N GLN A 465 -13.10 11.46 -13.86
CA GLN A 465 -13.74 12.11 -15.00
C GLN A 465 -12.69 12.71 -15.92
N TYR A 466 -12.99 12.79 -17.21
CA TYR A 466 -12.05 13.30 -18.20
C TYR A 466 -12.70 14.15 -19.29
N TRP A 467 -11.89 15.04 -19.84
CA TRP A 467 -12.16 15.82 -21.04
C TRP A 467 -11.14 15.48 -22.11
N ILE A 468 -11.54 15.67 -23.37
CA ILE A 468 -10.65 15.65 -24.53
C ILE A 468 -10.61 17.05 -25.10
N GLY A 469 -9.43 17.53 -25.50
CA GLY A 469 -9.30 18.89 -26.01
C GLY A 469 -7.90 19.24 -26.48
N ASP A 470 -7.66 20.53 -26.60
CA ASP A 470 -6.38 21.10 -27.04
C ASP A 470 -5.64 21.79 -25.89
N PHE A 471 -4.31 21.75 -25.93
CA PHE A 471 -3.46 22.64 -25.14
C PHE A 471 -2.99 23.80 -26.01
N LYS A 472 -3.49 25.01 -25.76
CA LYS A 472 -3.20 26.21 -26.57
C LYS A 472 -2.98 27.41 -25.66
N ASN A 473 -1.90 28.15 -25.90
CA ASN A 473 -1.54 29.34 -25.11
C ASN A 473 -1.54 29.05 -23.60
N GLU A 474 -0.91 27.93 -23.19
CA GLU A 474 -0.81 27.50 -21.79
C GLU A 474 -2.17 27.20 -21.13
N LYS A 475 -3.27 27.03 -21.89
CA LYS A 475 -4.60 26.65 -21.37
C LYS A 475 -5.10 25.35 -22.00
N PHE A 476 -5.89 24.60 -21.23
CA PHE A 476 -6.67 23.50 -21.77
C PHE A 476 -8.02 24.02 -22.31
N ILE A 477 -8.35 23.63 -23.54
CA ILE A 477 -9.60 23.99 -24.22
C ILE A 477 -10.34 22.69 -24.53
N PRO A 478 -11.41 22.34 -23.79
CA PRO A 478 -12.12 21.09 -24.01
C PRO A 478 -12.94 21.15 -25.31
N ASP A 479 -13.01 20.03 -26.04
CA ASP A 479 -13.87 19.88 -27.22
C ASP A 479 -15.37 19.86 -26.83
N ASN A 480 -15.67 19.39 -25.61
CA ASN A 480 -17.00 19.41 -25.00
C ASN A 480 -16.87 19.89 -23.54
N PRO A 481 -17.67 20.85 -23.06
CA PRO A 481 -17.58 21.34 -21.69
C PRO A 481 -17.94 20.29 -20.63
N VAL A 482 -18.75 19.28 -20.97
CA VAL A 482 -19.16 18.22 -20.04
C VAL A 482 -18.14 17.08 -20.06
N PRO A 483 -17.59 16.67 -18.89
CA PRO A 483 -16.67 15.55 -18.83
C PRO A 483 -17.36 14.21 -19.10
N GLN A 484 -16.59 13.24 -19.53
CA GLN A 484 -16.97 11.84 -19.56
C GLN A 484 -16.49 11.13 -18.29
N ASN A 485 -17.26 10.16 -17.81
CA ASN A 485 -16.81 9.31 -16.70
C ASN A 485 -15.79 8.30 -17.21
N LEU A 486 -14.73 8.05 -16.45
CA LEU A 486 -13.74 7.03 -16.81
C LEU A 486 -14.35 5.62 -16.75
N GLU A 487 -15.12 5.33 -15.71
CA GLU A 487 -15.82 4.05 -15.57
C GLU A 487 -17.34 4.25 -15.53
N VAL A 488 -18.04 3.22 -16.02
CA VAL A 488 -19.50 3.13 -15.92
C VAL A 488 -19.91 3.08 -14.45
N ILE A 489 -19.33 2.14 -13.69
CA ILE A 489 -19.50 2.07 -12.23
C ILE A 489 -18.27 2.66 -11.56
N ASN A 490 -18.47 3.70 -10.76
CA ASN A 490 -17.40 4.44 -10.10
C ASN A 490 -16.72 3.61 -8.98
N ARG A 491 -15.59 2.96 -9.28
CA ARG A 491 -14.79 2.22 -8.28
C ARG A 491 -13.29 2.36 -8.44
N LEU A 492 -12.79 2.57 -9.65
CA LEU A 492 -11.38 2.82 -9.92
C LEU A 492 -11.10 4.33 -9.89
N LEU A 493 -10.07 4.73 -9.14
CA LEU A 493 -9.68 6.14 -8.95
C LEU A 493 -8.20 6.36 -9.25
N SER A 494 -7.82 7.62 -9.50
CA SER A 494 -6.42 8.08 -9.52
C SER A 494 -5.47 7.25 -10.41
N PRO A 495 -5.74 7.14 -11.73
CA PRO A 495 -4.90 6.36 -12.63
C PRO A 495 -3.52 6.98 -12.82
N SER A 496 -2.49 6.14 -12.72
CA SER A 496 -1.15 6.41 -13.23
C SER A 496 -1.02 5.89 -14.64
N VAL A 497 -0.44 6.71 -15.53
CA VAL A 497 -0.34 6.38 -16.95
C VAL A 497 1.09 6.39 -17.46
N VAL A 498 1.38 5.52 -18.44
CA VAL A 498 2.65 5.49 -19.15
C VAL A 498 2.40 5.18 -20.62
N GLU A 499 3.22 5.74 -21.49
CA GLU A 499 3.23 5.33 -22.91
C GLU A 499 4.03 4.04 -23.05
N THR A 500 3.43 3.04 -23.70
CA THR A 500 4.11 1.77 -23.92
C THR A 500 4.96 1.83 -25.20
N PRO A 501 5.97 0.95 -25.35
CA PRO A 501 6.75 0.86 -26.58
C PRO A 501 5.92 0.62 -27.85
N GLU A 502 4.71 0.08 -27.71
CA GLU A 502 3.76 -0.16 -28.79
C GLU A 502 2.99 1.11 -29.22
N GLY A 503 3.14 2.23 -28.51
CA GLY A 503 2.51 3.53 -28.80
C GLY A 503 1.11 3.70 -28.21
N ASP A 504 0.61 2.72 -27.45
CA ASP A 504 -0.62 2.84 -26.67
C ASP A 504 -0.31 3.45 -25.28
N VAL A 505 -1.33 3.85 -24.52
CA VAL A 505 -1.18 4.28 -23.13
C VAL A 505 -1.64 3.15 -22.20
N ALA A 506 -0.77 2.74 -21.27
CA ALA A 506 -1.15 1.85 -20.18
C ALA A 506 -1.55 2.67 -18.95
N ALA A 507 -2.57 2.19 -18.22
CA ALA A 507 -3.07 2.81 -17.00
C ALA A 507 -3.24 1.77 -15.87
N ILE A 508 -2.82 2.14 -14.67
CA ILE A 508 -3.01 1.35 -13.43
C ILE A 508 -3.49 2.31 -12.35
N ALA A 509 -4.54 1.95 -11.62
CA ALA A 509 -5.19 2.84 -10.66
C ALA A 509 -5.64 2.13 -9.39
N ILE A 510 -5.94 2.90 -8.34
CA ILE A 510 -6.40 2.36 -7.05
C ILE A 510 -7.84 1.86 -7.13
N ILE A 511 -8.09 0.71 -6.51
CA ILE A 511 -9.40 0.11 -6.29
C ILE A 511 -9.59 -0.01 -4.77
N PRO A 512 -10.30 0.95 -4.13
CA PRO A 512 -10.55 0.90 -2.69
C PRO A 512 -11.48 -0.27 -2.31
N ASP A 513 -11.34 -0.79 -1.09
CA ASP A 513 -12.13 -1.94 -0.60
C ASP A 513 -13.55 -1.53 -0.22
N GLU A 514 -13.69 -0.35 0.39
CA GLU A 514 -14.90 0.15 1.06
C GLU A 514 -15.47 -0.74 2.17
N ILE A 515 -14.71 -1.74 2.65
CA ILE A 515 -15.09 -2.55 3.80
C ILE A 515 -14.83 -1.79 5.11
N GLY A 516 -15.48 -2.20 6.20
CA GLY A 516 -15.30 -1.57 7.50
C GLY A 516 -13.88 -1.70 8.06
N GLY A 517 -13.49 -0.77 8.93
CA GLY A 517 -12.15 -0.72 9.53
C GLY A 517 -11.79 -2.01 10.28
N GLU A 518 -12.75 -2.62 10.95
CA GLU A 518 -12.61 -3.92 11.63
C GLU A 518 -12.31 -5.05 10.63
N ALA A 519 -13.00 -5.09 9.49
CA ALA A 519 -12.72 -6.09 8.45
C ALA A 519 -11.32 -5.90 7.84
N THR A 520 -10.87 -4.66 7.61
CA THR A 520 -9.49 -4.41 7.15
C THR A 520 -8.45 -4.80 8.20
N TYR A 521 -8.75 -4.59 9.49
CA TYR A 521 -7.86 -4.93 10.60
C TYR A 521 -7.63 -6.45 10.69
N GLU A 522 -8.70 -7.24 10.56
CA GLU A 522 -8.63 -8.70 10.52
C GLU A 522 -7.95 -9.22 9.24
N GLN A 523 -8.20 -8.57 8.11
CA GLN A 523 -7.63 -8.95 6.81
C GLN A 523 -6.12 -8.67 6.72
N GLY A 524 -5.59 -7.69 7.46
CA GLY A 524 -4.16 -7.38 7.48
C GLY A 524 -3.64 -6.65 6.23
N TRP A 525 -4.53 -6.29 5.31
CA TRP A 525 -4.22 -5.47 4.13
C TRP A 525 -5.45 -4.69 3.66
N ALA A 526 -5.23 -3.53 3.02
CA ALA A 526 -6.28 -2.73 2.41
C ALA A 526 -5.84 -2.13 1.08
N HIS A 527 -6.79 -2.13 0.15
CA HIS A 527 -6.72 -1.60 -1.19
C HIS A 527 -5.77 -2.39 -2.10
N LEU A 528 -5.97 -2.21 -3.41
CA LEU A 528 -5.20 -2.86 -4.46
C LEU A 528 -5.34 -2.05 -5.73
N TYR A 529 -4.63 -2.44 -6.78
CA TYR A 529 -4.65 -1.74 -8.05
C TYR A 529 -5.28 -2.56 -9.16
N SER A 530 -5.86 -1.86 -10.12
CA SER A 530 -6.34 -2.47 -11.34
C SER A 530 -5.22 -3.24 -12.03
N MET A 531 -5.59 -4.25 -12.80
CA MET A 531 -4.70 -4.77 -13.83
C MET A 531 -4.32 -3.64 -14.82
N PRO A 532 -3.21 -3.78 -15.55
CA PRO A 532 -2.88 -2.80 -16.58
C PRO A 532 -4.01 -2.73 -17.61
N ARG A 533 -4.59 -1.54 -17.77
CA ARG A 533 -5.56 -1.23 -18.81
C ARG A 533 -4.85 -0.55 -19.95
N ARG A 534 -5.21 -0.89 -21.17
CA ARG A 534 -4.81 -0.15 -22.36
C ARG A 534 -5.88 0.90 -22.68
N TRP A 535 -5.43 2.13 -22.85
CA TRP A 535 -6.23 3.28 -23.26
C TRP A 535 -5.95 3.66 -24.71
N GLN A 536 -7.02 3.88 -25.46
CA GLN A 536 -6.96 4.35 -26.85
C GLN A 536 -7.99 5.45 -27.07
N LEU A 537 -7.59 6.54 -27.73
CA LEU A 537 -8.51 7.60 -28.11
C LEU A 537 -9.15 7.26 -29.46
N LYS A 538 -10.46 7.03 -29.50
CA LYS A 538 -11.23 6.74 -30.72
C LYS A 538 -12.50 7.59 -30.74
N ASP A 539 -12.75 8.27 -31.86
CA ASP A 539 -13.98 9.05 -32.11
C ASP A 539 -14.41 9.97 -30.95
N GLY A 540 -13.45 10.63 -30.30
CA GLY A 540 -13.72 11.53 -29.17
C GLY A 540 -14.04 10.83 -27.84
N LYS A 541 -13.67 9.56 -27.69
CA LYS A 541 -13.85 8.76 -26.47
C LYS A 541 -12.55 8.04 -26.10
N LEU A 542 -12.28 7.97 -24.80
CA LEU A 542 -11.19 7.18 -24.25
C LEU A 542 -11.66 5.73 -24.06
N CYS A 543 -11.32 4.87 -25.00
CA CYS A 543 -11.66 3.44 -24.95
C CYS A 543 -10.68 2.68 -24.05
N GLN A 544 -11.21 1.74 -23.28
CA GLN A 544 -10.45 0.89 -22.35
C GLN A 544 -10.55 -0.58 -22.74
N THR A 545 -9.40 -1.27 -22.72
CA THR A 545 -9.32 -2.73 -22.89
C THR A 545 -8.32 -3.31 -21.87
N PRO A 546 -8.40 -4.61 -21.52
CA PRO A 546 -7.32 -5.25 -20.77
C PRO A 546 -6.02 -5.15 -21.57
N HIS A 547 -4.92 -4.80 -20.91
CA HIS A 547 -3.64 -4.75 -21.60
C HIS A 547 -3.28 -6.15 -22.14
N PRO A 548 -2.72 -6.27 -23.37
CA PRO A 548 -2.42 -7.57 -23.97
C PRO A 548 -1.55 -8.50 -23.14
N VAL A 549 -0.75 -7.96 -22.20
CA VAL A 549 0.07 -8.73 -21.25
C VAL A 549 -0.76 -9.74 -20.45
N MET A 550 -2.03 -9.44 -20.15
CA MET A 550 -2.90 -10.32 -19.38
C MET A 550 -3.10 -11.70 -20.03
N LYS A 551 -2.92 -11.81 -21.34
CA LYS A 551 -3.00 -13.09 -22.07
C LYS A 551 -1.94 -14.10 -21.61
N GLN A 552 -0.84 -13.66 -21.00
CA GLN A 552 0.21 -14.56 -20.48
C GLN A 552 -0.28 -15.44 -19.33
N LEU A 553 -1.30 -14.98 -18.59
CA LEU A 553 -1.88 -15.73 -17.48
C LEU A 553 -2.83 -16.83 -17.93
N ARG A 554 -3.35 -16.77 -19.16
CA ARG A 554 -4.37 -17.71 -19.64
C ARG A 554 -3.85 -19.14 -19.65
N GLU A 555 -4.61 -20.04 -19.05
CA GLU A 555 -4.51 -21.48 -19.28
C GLU A 555 -5.30 -21.88 -20.54
N GLN A 556 -5.62 -23.16 -20.72
CA GLN A 556 -6.44 -23.61 -21.84
C GLN A 556 -7.89 -23.12 -21.66
N PRO A 557 -8.53 -22.53 -22.70
CA PRO A 557 -9.91 -22.10 -22.60
C PRO A 557 -10.89 -23.27 -22.52
N THR A 558 -11.98 -23.04 -21.80
CA THR A 558 -13.24 -23.76 -22.00
C THR A 558 -14.14 -22.90 -22.90
N VAL A 559 -14.65 -23.48 -23.98
CA VAL A 559 -15.48 -22.79 -24.97
C VAL A 559 -16.92 -23.25 -24.87
N TYR A 560 -17.83 -22.29 -24.80
CA TYR A 560 -19.27 -22.47 -24.78
C TYR A 560 -19.84 -21.93 -26.10
N SER A 561 -20.26 -22.85 -26.96
CA SER A 561 -20.96 -22.51 -28.21
C SER A 561 -22.22 -21.69 -27.94
N ARG A 562 -22.61 -20.88 -28.94
CA ARG A 562 -23.84 -20.09 -28.89
C ARG A 562 -25.03 -20.98 -28.52
N GLN A 563 -25.72 -20.63 -27.45
CA GLN A 563 -26.84 -21.38 -26.91
C GLN A 563 -27.89 -20.45 -26.31
N ALA A 564 -29.14 -20.93 -26.25
CA ALA A 564 -30.23 -20.20 -25.61
C ALA A 564 -29.97 -20.01 -24.12
N LEU A 565 -30.31 -18.82 -23.62
CA LEU A 565 -30.11 -18.39 -22.24
C LEU A 565 -31.45 -17.91 -21.67
N THR A 566 -31.92 -18.54 -20.59
CA THR A 566 -33.17 -18.14 -19.92
C THR A 566 -33.00 -18.19 -18.40
N ALA A 567 -33.92 -17.56 -17.67
CA ALA A 567 -33.84 -17.51 -16.20
C ALA A 567 -33.90 -18.91 -15.55
N ALA A 568 -34.62 -19.85 -16.18
CA ALA A 568 -34.72 -21.22 -15.71
C ALA A 568 -33.52 -22.10 -16.11
N LYS A 569 -32.68 -21.64 -17.05
CA LYS A 569 -31.52 -22.37 -17.58
C LYS A 569 -30.32 -21.42 -17.70
N PRO A 570 -29.71 -20.99 -16.58
CA PRO A 570 -28.48 -20.23 -16.62
C PRO A 570 -27.34 -21.06 -17.22
N CYS A 571 -26.39 -20.39 -17.86
CA CYS A 571 -25.18 -21.04 -18.37
C CYS A 571 -24.12 -21.05 -17.27
N ILE A 572 -23.85 -22.22 -16.68
CA ILE A 572 -22.81 -22.37 -15.66
C ILE A 572 -21.45 -22.47 -16.35
N VAL A 573 -20.59 -21.48 -16.10
CA VAL A 573 -19.28 -21.35 -16.77
C VAL A 573 -18.09 -21.60 -15.84
N SER A 574 -18.30 -21.61 -14.52
CA SER A 574 -17.32 -22.10 -13.54
C SER A 574 -17.99 -22.57 -12.24
N ARG A 575 -17.32 -23.44 -11.48
CA ARG A 575 -17.82 -24.02 -10.22
C ARG A 575 -16.81 -24.05 -9.06
N ARG A 576 -15.54 -23.69 -9.31
CA ARG A 576 -14.44 -24.00 -8.38
C ARG A 576 -13.31 -22.97 -8.36
N GLU A 577 -13.33 -22.00 -9.26
CA GLU A 577 -12.17 -21.12 -9.48
C GLU A 577 -12.44 -19.72 -8.92
N HIS A 578 -11.41 -19.14 -8.30
CA HIS A 578 -11.39 -17.74 -7.82
C HIS A 578 -10.61 -16.81 -8.75
N GLN A 579 -9.92 -17.37 -9.75
CA GLN A 579 -9.10 -16.65 -10.74
C GLN A 579 -9.56 -17.02 -12.16
N LEU A 580 -10.33 -16.12 -12.79
CA LEU A 580 -10.94 -16.38 -14.10
C LEU A 580 -10.87 -15.15 -14.99
N GLU A 581 -10.78 -15.41 -16.29
CA GLU A 581 -11.23 -14.50 -17.33
C GLU A 581 -12.45 -15.12 -18.00
N VAL A 582 -13.55 -14.37 -18.12
CA VAL A 582 -14.75 -14.78 -18.84
C VAL A 582 -15.06 -13.76 -19.92
N LYS A 583 -14.97 -14.17 -21.17
CA LYS A 583 -15.39 -13.39 -22.33
C LYS A 583 -16.75 -13.91 -22.79
N ALA A 584 -17.83 -13.20 -22.51
CA ALA A 584 -19.18 -13.57 -22.91
C ALA A 584 -19.72 -12.63 -23.99
N THR A 585 -20.30 -13.18 -25.04
CA THR A 585 -21.05 -12.43 -26.06
C THR A 585 -22.52 -12.74 -25.92
N PHE A 586 -23.30 -11.76 -25.46
CA PHE A 586 -24.74 -11.84 -25.35
C PHE A 586 -25.40 -11.39 -26.65
N TYR A 587 -26.45 -12.10 -27.05
CA TYR A 587 -27.36 -11.73 -28.13
C TYR A 587 -28.70 -11.41 -27.46
N PRO A 588 -28.99 -10.13 -27.10
CA PRO A 588 -30.00 -9.82 -26.09
C PRO A 588 -31.42 -10.29 -26.44
N GLY A 589 -31.85 -10.16 -27.70
CA GLY A 589 -33.20 -10.54 -28.11
C GLY A 589 -34.27 -9.75 -27.33
N ASP A 590 -35.16 -10.47 -26.65
CA ASP A 590 -36.21 -9.93 -25.77
C ASP A 590 -35.77 -9.79 -24.29
N ALA A 591 -34.47 -9.86 -23.98
CA ALA A 591 -33.97 -9.69 -22.62
C ALA A 591 -34.45 -8.38 -22.00
N LYS A 592 -34.93 -8.43 -20.76
CA LYS A 592 -35.08 -7.23 -19.92
C LYS A 592 -33.82 -7.02 -19.09
N ARG A 593 -33.20 -8.12 -18.65
CA ARG A 593 -31.91 -8.15 -17.98
C ARG A 593 -31.08 -9.32 -18.46
N PHE A 594 -29.79 -9.10 -18.61
CA PHE A 594 -28.81 -10.15 -18.86
C PHE A 594 -27.47 -9.81 -18.19
N GLY A 595 -26.72 -10.84 -17.80
CA GLY A 595 -25.46 -10.63 -17.10
C GLY A 595 -24.94 -11.87 -16.39
N PHE A 596 -24.34 -11.66 -15.23
CA PHE A 596 -23.54 -12.63 -14.49
C PHE A 596 -24.00 -12.75 -13.05
N THR A 597 -24.05 -13.98 -12.54
CA THR A 597 -24.11 -14.28 -11.11
C THR A 597 -22.74 -14.81 -10.68
N LEU A 598 -22.07 -14.08 -9.79
CA LEU A 598 -20.71 -14.35 -9.32
C LEU A 598 -20.72 -14.91 -7.89
N CYS A 599 -19.70 -15.70 -7.56
CA CYS A 599 -19.44 -16.21 -6.22
C CYS A 599 -20.67 -16.82 -5.53
N LYS A 600 -21.50 -17.51 -6.32
CA LYS A 600 -22.68 -18.18 -5.77
C LYS A 600 -22.24 -19.44 -5.02
N ASN A 601 -22.73 -19.61 -3.80
CA ASN A 601 -22.43 -20.80 -3.00
C ASN A 601 -23.53 -21.87 -3.10
N PRO A 602 -23.26 -23.13 -2.73
CA PRO A 602 -24.21 -24.23 -2.91
C PRO A 602 -25.55 -24.07 -2.18
N ASP A 603 -25.57 -23.34 -1.06
CA ASP A 603 -26.80 -23.07 -0.27
C ASP A 603 -27.47 -21.73 -0.64
N ASN A 604 -26.96 -21.03 -1.66
CA ASN A 604 -27.43 -19.72 -2.13
C ASN A 604 -27.47 -18.62 -1.06
N SER A 605 -26.72 -18.77 0.03
CA SER A 605 -26.61 -17.72 1.05
C SER A 605 -25.71 -16.56 0.61
N GLU A 606 -24.82 -16.77 -0.36
CA GLU A 606 -23.90 -15.76 -0.91
C GLU A 606 -23.92 -15.79 -2.43
N TYR A 607 -24.05 -14.62 -3.07
CA TYR A 607 -23.87 -14.38 -4.51
C TYR A 607 -23.83 -12.88 -4.80
N SER A 608 -23.19 -12.48 -5.90
CA SER A 608 -23.24 -11.11 -6.43
C SER A 608 -23.80 -11.12 -7.85
N LEU A 609 -24.51 -10.07 -8.26
CA LEU A 609 -24.99 -9.95 -9.64
C LEU A 609 -24.31 -8.77 -10.34
N ILE A 610 -23.95 -8.96 -11.60
CA ILE A 610 -23.54 -7.87 -12.50
C ILE A 610 -24.37 -7.99 -13.77
N TYR A 611 -25.24 -7.03 -14.05
CA TYR A 611 -26.17 -7.13 -15.17
C TYR A 611 -26.53 -5.78 -15.76
N TYR A 612 -26.95 -5.83 -17.02
CA TYR A 612 -27.53 -4.70 -17.72
C TYR A 612 -29.06 -4.77 -17.64
N ASP A 613 -29.72 -3.67 -17.29
CA ASP A 613 -31.18 -3.51 -17.35
C ASP A 613 -31.53 -2.72 -18.62
N VAL A 614 -32.20 -3.39 -19.57
CA VAL A 614 -32.48 -2.87 -20.91
C VAL A 614 -33.51 -1.75 -20.88
N GLU A 615 -34.49 -1.83 -19.99
CA GLU A 615 -35.56 -0.83 -19.89
C GLU A 615 -35.05 0.45 -19.21
N LYS A 616 -34.20 0.30 -18.19
CA LYS A 616 -33.64 1.44 -17.46
C LYS A 616 -32.40 2.06 -18.10
N GLU A 617 -31.78 1.37 -19.06
CA GLU A 617 -30.45 1.70 -19.59
C GLU A 617 -29.44 1.88 -18.44
N GLU A 618 -29.35 0.87 -17.57
CA GLU A 618 -28.47 0.89 -16.40
C GLU A 618 -27.54 -0.32 -16.42
N LEU A 619 -26.27 -0.12 -16.05
CA LEU A 619 -25.41 -1.22 -15.58
C LEU A 619 -25.54 -1.31 -14.07
N ILE A 620 -25.73 -2.51 -13.53
CA ILE A 620 -25.98 -2.74 -12.10
C ILE A 620 -25.00 -3.78 -11.56
N VAL A 621 -24.42 -3.45 -10.41
CA VAL A 621 -23.70 -4.37 -9.52
C VAL A 621 -24.52 -4.52 -8.25
N ASP A 622 -25.15 -5.67 -8.07
CA ASP A 622 -25.95 -6.01 -6.89
C ASP A 622 -25.12 -6.86 -5.92
N GLN A 623 -24.81 -6.27 -4.77
CA GLN A 623 -24.01 -6.88 -3.71
C GLN A 623 -24.86 -7.15 -2.46
N THR A 624 -26.18 -7.09 -2.56
CA THR A 624 -27.09 -7.27 -1.39
C THR A 624 -26.98 -8.65 -0.74
N HIS A 625 -26.46 -9.64 -1.48
CA HIS A 625 -26.18 -11.00 -1.02
C HIS A 625 -24.71 -11.38 -1.15
N SER A 626 -23.78 -10.43 -1.36
CA SER A 626 -22.39 -10.77 -1.74
C SER A 626 -21.56 -11.43 -0.64
N SER A 627 -21.97 -11.27 0.62
CA SER A 627 -21.21 -11.75 1.76
C SER A 627 -22.08 -11.96 2.99
N SER A 628 -21.70 -12.96 3.79
CA SER A 628 -22.17 -13.17 5.15
C SER A 628 -21.16 -12.72 6.22
N ARG A 629 -20.00 -12.17 5.81
CA ARG A 629 -19.01 -11.58 6.72
C ARG A 629 -19.55 -10.29 7.33
N ALA A 630 -19.27 -10.08 8.62
CA ALA A 630 -19.55 -8.79 9.26
C ALA A 630 -18.75 -7.66 8.59
N HIS A 631 -19.26 -6.43 8.69
CA HIS A 631 -18.60 -5.21 8.20
C HIS A 631 -18.34 -5.13 6.68
N ILE A 632 -18.91 -6.04 5.87
CA ILE A 632 -18.95 -5.94 4.42
C ILE A 632 -20.24 -5.21 3.99
N PRO A 633 -20.16 -4.08 3.26
CA PRO A 633 -21.36 -3.38 2.82
C PRO A 633 -22.17 -4.20 1.81
N LEU A 634 -23.46 -4.38 2.08
CA LEU A 634 -24.43 -5.04 1.19
C LEU A 634 -25.27 -3.96 0.50
N LYS A 635 -24.93 -3.60 -0.73
CA LYS A 635 -25.52 -2.47 -1.46
C LYS A 635 -25.68 -2.76 -2.94
N ILE A 636 -26.59 -2.03 -3.58
CA ILE A 636 -26.71 -1.98 -5.03
C ILE A 636 -25.94 -0.76 -5.52
N ARG A 637 -25.12 -0.96 -6.55
CA ARG A 637 -24.44 0.10 -7.29
C ARG A 637 -24.94 0.08 -8.72
N LYS A 638 -25.26 1.24 -9.27
CA LYS A 638 -25.74 1.36 -10.64
C LYS A 638 -25.44 2.73 -11.19
N ASP A 639 -25.34 2.81 -12.51
CA ASP A 639 -25.27 4.08 -13.22
C ASP A 639 -25.97 3.95 -14.57
N TRP A 640 -26.40 5.08 -15.12
CA TRP A 640 -26.95 5.14 -16.46
C TRP A 640 -25.85 4.81 -17.47
N TYR A 641 -26.16 3.90 -18.39
CA TYR A 641 -25.25 3.43 -19.40
C TYR A 641 -26.06 2.90 -20.57
N ARG A 642 -25.79 3.37 -21.78
CA ARG A 642 -26.59 3.01 -22.94
C ARG A 642 -25.87 1.99 -23.82
N LEU A 643 -26.52 0.85 -24.06
CA LEU A 643 -26.09 -0.16 -25.03
C LEU A 643 -27.05 -0.26 -26.21
N ASP A 644 -26.50 -0.46 -27.40
CA ASP A 644 -27.26 -0.88 -28.58
C ASP A 644 -27.56 -2.39 -28.49
N THR A 645 -28.67 -2.73 -27.83
CA THR A 645 -29.08 -4.12 -27.60
C THR A 645 -29.62 -4.81 -28.86
N THR A 646 -29.69 -4.12 -30.00
CA THR A 646 -29.99 -4.74 -31.30
C THR A 646 -28.78 -5.48 -31.88
N LYS A 647 -27.58 -5.23 -31.32
CA LYS A 647 -26.32 -5.87 -31.69
C LYS A 647 -25.85 -6.82 -30.59
N PRO A 648 -24.93 -7.75 -30.90
CA PRO A 648 -24.25 -8.53 -29.88
C PRO A 648 -23.49 -7.62 -28.90
N VAL A 649 -23.56 -7.95 -27.61
CA VAL A 649 -22.86 -7.24 -26.54
C VAL A 649 -21.77 -8.16 -25.99
N GLU A 650 -20.52 -7.78 -26.15
CA GLU A 650 -19.39 -8.48 -25.53
C GLU A 650 -19.11 -7.88 -24.15
N ILE A 651 -19.09 -8.73 -23.12
CA ILE A 651 -18.64 -8.36 -21.78
C ILE A 651 -17.53 -9.33 -21.38
N ARG A 652 -16.36 -8.79 -21.05
CA ARG A 652 -15.20 -9.53 -20.58
C ARG A 652 -14.94 -9.22 -19.11
N LEU A 653 -15.06 -10.23 -18.24
CA LEU A 653 -14.79 -10.13 -16.81
C LEU A 653 -13.44 -10.76 -16.46
N PHE A 654 -12.69 -10.10 -15.58
CA PHE A 654 -11.52 -10.61 -14.87
C PHE A 654 -11.90 -10.71 -13.40
N ILE A 655 -11.85 -11.91 -12.84
CA ILE A 655 -12.19 -12.22 -11.46
C ILE A 655 -10.91 -12.68 -10.76
N ASP A 656 -10.59 -12.07 -9.62
CA ASP A 656 -9.41 -12.40 -8.83
C ASP A 656 -9.66 -12.26 -7.33
N GLY A 657 -10.05 -13.35 -6.68
CA GLY A 657 -10.43 -13.32 -5.27
C GLY A 657 -11.52 -12.27 -5.03
N SER A 658 -11.15 -11.15 -4.39
CA SER A 658 -12.08 -10.08 -4.02
C SER A 658 -12.29 -8.95 -5.04
N VAL A 659 -11.77 -9.04 -6.26
CA VAL A 659 -11.95 -7.99 -7.29
C VAL A 659 -12.51 -8.55 -8.58
N VAL A 660 -13.35 -7.73 -9.24
CA VAL A 660 -13.90 -7.98 -10.57
C VAL A 660 -13.72 -6.74 -11.42
N GLU A 661 -13.02 -6.87 -12.54
CA GLU A 661 -12.91 -5.84 -13.57
C GLU A 661 -13.65 -6.30 -14.84
N GLY A 662 -14.47 -5.43 -15.42
CA GLY A 662 -15.27 -5.71 -16.60
C GLY A 662 -15.00 -4.74 -17.75
N PHE A 663 -15.01 -5.27 -18.98
CA PHE A 663 -14.83 -4.50 -20.22
C PHE A 663 -15.98 -4.80 -21.16
N ILE A 664 -16.59 -3.76 -21.70
CA ILE A 664 -17.79 -3.85 -22.53
C ILE A 664 -17.43 -3.37 -23.94
N ASN A 665 -17.62 -4.26 -24.93
CA ASN A 665 -17.36 -4.01 -26.35
C ASN A 665 -15.96 -3.47 -26.68
N ASP A 666 -14.95 -3.75 -25.85
CA ASP A 666 -13.60 -3.18 -25.95
C ASP A 666 -13.57 -1.63 -25.94
N GLU A 667 -14.59 -1.00 -25.33
CA GLU A 667 -14.73 0.46 -25.24
C GLU A 667 -14.81 0.94 -23.79
N ASP A 668 -15.76 0.44 -23.01
CA ASP A 668 -16.04 0.91 -21.66
C ASP A 668 -15.60 -0.11 -20.62
N ALA A 669 -15.38 0.36 -19.39
CA ALA A 669 -14.98 -0.50 -18.30
C ALA A 669 -15.71 -0.17 -17.00
N PHE A 670 -15.73 -1.15 -16.10
CA PHE A 670 -16.21 -1.00 -14.73
C PHE A 670 -15.41 -1.89 -13.78
N THR A 671 -15.41 -1.52 -12.51
CA THR A 671 -14.73 -2.28 -11.45
C THR A 671 -15.68 -2.51 -10.30
N THR A 672 -15.53 -3.62 -9.58
CA THR A 672 -16.14 -3.81 -8.27
C THR A 672 -15.32 -4.75 -7.39
N ARG A 673 -15.64 -4.77 -6.10
CA ARG A 673 -15.08 -5.68 -5.11
C ARG A 673 -16.15 -6.66 -4.62
N ILE A 674 -15.78 -7.88 -4.26
CA ILE A 674 -16.66 -8.91 -3.71
C ILE A 674 -15.93 -9.61 -2.56
N PHE A 675 -16.60 -9.92 -1.44
CA PHE A 675 -15.93 -10.48 -0.26
C PHE A 675 -16.71 -11.65 0.35
N PRO A 676 -16.93 -12.75 -0.38
CA PRO A 676 -17.62 -13.92 0.19
C PRO A 676 -16.92 -14.44 1.45
N LEU A 677 -17.69 -14.97 2.40
CA LEU A 677 -17.16 -15.63 3.61
C LEU A 677 -16.67 -17.05 3.29
N LYS A 678 -17.40 -17.77 2.42
CA LYS A 678 -17.16 -19.20 2.20
C LYS A 678 -16.23 -19.41 1.01
N GLU A 679 -15.19 -20.23 1.19
CA GLU A 679 -14.24 -20.57 0.13
C GLU A 679 -14.91 -21.27 -1.07
N ASN A 680 -16.05 -21.94 -0.86
CA ASN A 680 -16.80 -22.60 -1.92
C ASN A 680 -17.77 -21.67 -2.68
N SER A 681 -17.80 -20.38 -2.39
CA SER A 681 -18.53 -19.34 -3.13
C SER A 681 -17.87 -19.06 -4.47
N THR A 682 -17.94 -20.03 -5.40
CA THR A 682 -17.16 -20.09 -6.65
C THR A 682 -18.01 -20.37 -7.90
N LEU A 683 -19.33 -20.55 -7.75
CA LEU A 683 -20.20 -20.76 -8.90
C LEU A 683 -20.37 -19.46 -9.68
N LEU A 684 -20.13 -19.57 -11.00
CA LEU A 684 -20.28 -18.49 -11.96
C LEU A 684 -21.30 -18.88 -13.02
N GLU A 685 -22.36 -18.08 -13.15
CA GLU A 685 -23.46 -18.27 -14.08
C GLU A 685 -23.63 -17.05 -14.99
N LEU A 686 -23.90 -17.28 -16.27
CA LEU A 686 -24.48 -16.28 -17.16
C LEU A 686 -26.00 -16.43 -17.11
N PHE A 687 -26.75 -15.33 -17.13
CA PHE A 687 -28.21 -15.38 -17.10
C PHE A 687 -28.85 -14.33 -18.03
N SER A 688 -30.11 -14.58 -18.37
CA SER A 688 -31.03 -13.63 -18.99
C SER A 688 -32.44 -13.91 -18.46
N ASP A 689 -33.29 -12.88 -18.36
CA ASP A 689 -34.72 -13.05 -18.10
C ASP A 689 -35.60 -13.02 -19.37
N GLY A 690 -34.97 -12.88 -20.54
CA GLY A 690 -35.61 -13.08 -21.85
C GLY A 690 -35.78 -14.55 -22.21
N ASN A 691 -36.61 -14.81 -23.23
CA ASN A 691 -36.84 -16.16 -23.77
C ASN A 691 -36.10 -16.42 -25.09
N THR A 692 -35.64 -15.36 -25.76
CA THR A 692 -34.96 -15.39 -27.05
C THR A 692 -33.50 -14.99 -26.96
N THR A 693 -33.00 -14.71 -25.75
CA THR A 693 -31.59 -14.40 -25.53
C THR A 693 -30.72 -15.62 -25.80
N GLU A 694 -29.57 -15.37 -26.43
CA GLU A 694 -28.53 -16.38 -26.58
C GLU A 694 -27.19 -15.86 -26.05
N VAL A 695 -26.29 -16.78 -25.72
CA VAL A 695 -24.94 -16.44 -25.26
C VAL A 695 -23.92 -17.41 -25.82
N ALA A 696 -22.73 -16.89 -26.14
CA ALA A 696 -21.51 -17.68 -26.35
C ALA A 696 -20.46 -17.19 -25.36
N ALA A 697 -19.55 -18.06 -24.92
CA ALA A 697 -18.51 -17.65 -23.98
C ALA A 697 -17.20 -18.42 -24.17
N GLU A 698 -16.10 -17.76 -23.82
CA GLU A 698 -14.79 -18.35 -23.62
C GLU A 698 -14.34 -18.06 -22.19
N VAL A 699 -13.86 -19.09 -21.50
CA VAL A 699 -13.46 -19.01 -20.09
C VAL A 699 -12.03 -19.50 -19.96
N TRP A 700 -11.18 -18.69 -19.35
CA TRP A 700 -9.82 -19.07 -18.99
C TRP A 700 -9.67 -19.08 -17.48
N ARG A 701 -9.06 -20.14 -16.96
CA ARG A 701 -8.37 -20.06 -15.68
C ARG A 701 -7.12 -19.21 -15.85
N LEU A 702 -6.85 -18.35 -14.89
CA LEU A 702 -5.68 -17.47 -14.90
C LEU A 702 -4.64 -17.97 -13.90
N LYS A 703 -3.37 -17.98 -14.32
CA LYS A 703 -2.23 -18.27 -13.47
C LYS A 703 -2.02 -17.15 -12.45
N ASP A 704 -1.44 -17.54 -11.31
CA ASP A 704 -0.95 -16.59 -10.30
C ASP A 704 0.19 -15.72 -10.87
N ALA A 705 0.17 -14.43 -10.57
CA ALA A 705 1.26 -13.47 -10.77
C ALA A 705 1.49 -12.69 -9.47
N ARG A 706 1.68 -13.42 -8.37
CA ARG A 706 1.81 -12.84 -7.03
C ARG A 706 2.98 -11.87 -6.97
N VAL A 707 2.74 -10.75 -6.29
CA VAL A 707 3.77 -9.74 -6.02
C VAL A 707 4.88 -10.37 -5.18
N LYS A 708 6.11 -10.30 -5.67
CA LYS A 708 7.31 -10.69 -4.93
C LYS A 708 7.75 -9.56 -3.99
N MET A 709 8.57 -9.86 -2.98
CA MET A 709 9.15 -8.86 -2.10
C MET A 709 10.67 -8.92 -2.18
N ASN A 710 11.31 -7.77 -2.35
CA ASN A 710 12.77 -7.65 -2.47
C ASN A 710 13.40 -6.98 -1.23
N PHE A 711 12.91 -7.28 -0.03
CA PHE A 711 13.41 -6.67 1.22
C PHE A 711 13.25 -7.55 2.45
#